data_AF-A0A6A6LV81-F1
#
_entry.id   AF-A0A6A6LV81-F1
#
_cell.length_a   1.000
_cell.length_b   1.000
_cell.length_c   1.000
_cell.angle_alpha   90.00
_cell.angle_beta   90.00
_cell.angle_gamma   90.00
#
_symmetry.space_group_name_H-M   'P 1'
#
loop_
_entity.id
_entity.type
_entity.pdbx_description
1 polymer ?
#
loop_
_entity_poly.entity_id
_entity_poly.type
_entity_poly.pdbx_seq_one_letter_code
_entity_poly.pdbx_strand_id
1 'polypeptide(L)'
;MFACIAGPSVAAISSFFEHADDDEMLHECIGGLISVARVAQYDLEDILDELLASFSKFTTLLNPYASAEETLFAFSNDLKPRMATLAVFTIANNFGYSIRGGWRNVVDCLLKLKRLKLLPQSVIEFDETSTSSDGLRHKRNESGISPSYDPKFGCRRSSGMVSRFSHFLTLESMEDSISLGMSEFEQNLKIIKQCRIGSIFNNSCNLPDDAMLNLGRSLIFAAGGKGQKFSTPIEEEETVGFCWDLIVAISFVNINRLHNLWPSFHENLLGVAQLPLFSPIPFAEKAIVGLFKICVRLLSSPRAERLPEESIFKSINLMWKLDKEILDTCCEFIIKSVSKILTEYPANLQTILGWKSSLHLLSVTGRHPETYELGVNTFITLMSDATYVSRINYAYCVDCAFGFVALKNSPLEKNLKILDILSDSVNLLTQWCKDYSDSGSNFSIASSTSNSSMDDSSKGFTTPNFAMNLFIKLGEAFRKTSLARREEIRNHTILSLQKSFSLAEELDFSPLNCINCFNLVIFAMVDDLHEKMVEYSRRDNAEKEMRSMEGTLKLAMELLTSVYLQFLKPITMSPGFRTFWLGVLRRMDTCMKADLGDYGETKLQEVVPDLLRKIITKMKEEEILVPKEDDDLWDITYIQIQWIAPSLKEELFPDLEI
;
A
#
# COMPACT_ATOMS: atom_id res chain seq x y z
N MET A 1 -1.92 22.71 -46.69
CA MET A 1 -2.85 22.44 -47.82
C MET A 1 -3.80 21.30 -47.49
N PHE A 2 -3.32 20.10 -47.10
CA PHE A 2 -4.21 18.98 -46.74
C PHE A 2 -5.14 19.27 -45.55
N ALA A 3 -4.66 19.97 -44.52
CA ALA A 3 -5.47 20.39 -43.36
C ALA A 3 -6.80 21.08 -43.74
N CYS A 4 -6.83 21.86 -44.83
CA CYS A 4 -8.02 22.58 -45.27
C CYS A 4 -9.06 21.69 -45.98
N ILE A 5 -8.63 20.56 -46.52
CA ILE A 5 -9.49 19.61 -47.26
C ILE A 5 -9.74 18.32 -46.48
N ALA A 6 -9.04 18.10 -45.37
CA ALA A 6 -9.08 16.85 -44.62
C ALA A 6 -10.47 16.52 -44.07
N GLY A 7 -11.16 17.48 -43.44
CA GLY A 7 -12.53 17.29 -42.95
C GLY A 7 -13.52 16.89 -44.06
N PRO A 8 -13.63 17.67 -45.16
CA PRO A 8 -14.43 17.27 -46.32
C PRO A 8 -14.02 15.92 -46.92
N SER A 9 -12.73 15.57 -46.89
CA SER A 9 -12.23 14.28 -47.38
C SER A 9 -12.70 13.12 -46.48
N VAL A 10 -12.63 13.27 -45.15
CA VAL A 10 -13.12 12.27 -44.19
C VAL A 10 -14.64 12.10 -44.32
N ALA A 11 -15.38 13.19 -44.46
CA ALA A 11 -16.83 13.17 -44.68
C ALA A 11 -17.21 12.49 -46.00
N ALA A 12 -16.50 12.79 -47.09
CA ALA A 12 -16.72 12.15 -48.39
C ALA A 12 -16.42 10.65 -48.35
N ILE A 13 -15.30 10.24 -47.75
CA ILE A 13 -14.95 8.82 -47.58
C ILE A 13 -15.98 8.12 -46.70
N SER A 14 -16.45 8.76 -45.63
CA SER A 14 -17.47 8.18 -44.74
C SER A 14 -18.81 8.02 -45.45
N SER A 15 -19.25 9.05 -46.18
CA SER A 15 -20.48 8.99 -46.99
C SER A 15 -20.38 7.94 -48.09
N PHE A 16 -19.20 7.79 -48.72
CA PHE A 16 -18.98 6.77 -49.74
C PHE A 16 -19.02 5.37 -49.13
N PHE A 17 -18.39 5.15 -47.97
CA PHE A 17 -18.45 3.88 -47.24
C PHE A 17 -19.88 3.49 -46.87
N GLU A 18 -20.70 4.46 -46.44
CA GLU A 18 -22.10 4.23 -46.06
C GLU A 18 -22.96 3.73 -47.24
N HIS A 19 -22.79 4.34 -48.42
CA HIS A 19 -23.61 4.09 -49.60
C HIS A 19 -23.00 3.08 -50.61
N ALA A 20 -21.78 2.60 -50.39
CA ALA A 20 -21.14 1.63 -51.27
C ALA A 20 -21.75 0.23 -51.06
N ASP A 21 -22.27 -0.38 -52.12
CA ASP A 21 -22.85 -1.74 -52.05
C ASP A 21 -21.96 -2.80 -52.75
N ASP A 22 -20.85 -2.36 -53.36
CA ASP A 22 -19.89 -3.22 -54.07
C ASP A 22 -18.61 -3.42 -53.23
N ASP A 23 -18.13 -4.65 -53.18
CA ASP A 23 -16.97 -5.07 -52.39
C ASP A 23 -15.69 -4.35 -52.86
N GLU A 24 -15.52 -4.16 -54.18
CA GLU A 24 -14.37 -3.44 -54.75
C GLU A 24 -14.35 -1.96 -54.30
N MET A 25 -15.52 -1.33 -54.25
CA MET A 25 -15.68 0.06 -53.81
C MET A 25 -15.41 0.21 -52.29
N LEU A 26 -15.85 -0.75 -51.48
CA LEU A 26 -15.54 -0.79 -50.05
C LEU A 26 -14.03 -0.95 -49.81
N HIS A 27 -13.35 -1.77 -50.61
CA HIS A 27 -11.90 -1.94 -50.56
C HIS A 27 -11.14 -0.65 -50.92
N GLU A 28 -11.55 0.04 -52.00
CA GLU A 28 -10.95 1.31 -52.40
C GLU A 28 -11.16 2.38 -51.33
N CYS A 29 -12.35 2.41 -50.71
CA CYS A 29 -12.67 3.31 -49.61
C CYS A 29 -11.74 3.13 -48.39
N ILE A 30 -11.45 1.89 -48.00
CA ILE A 30 -10.50 1.59 -46.91
C ILE A 30 -9.07 1.99 -47.31
N GLY A 31 -8.68 1.77 -48.57
CA GLY A 31 -7.40 2.25 -49.10
C GLY A 31 -7.28 3.79 -49.03
N GLY A 32 -8.35 4.50 -49.35
CA GLY A 32 -8.49 5.95 -49.20
C GLY A 32 -8.36 6.39 -47.74
N LEU A 33 -9.05 5.71 -46.83
CA LEU A 33 -8.97 5.94 -45.38
C LEU A 33 -7.55 5.76 -44.83
N ILE A 34 -6.84 4.69 -45.21
CA ILE A 34 -5.45 4.46 -44.79
C ILE A 34 -4.54 5.55 -45.34
N SER A 35 -4.82 6.04 -46.54
CA SER A 35 -4.07 7.14 -47.15
C SER A 35 -4.29 8.45 -46.39
N VAL A 36 -5.54 8.75 -46.00
CA VAL A 36 -5.86 9.89 -45.14
C VAL A 36 -5.19 9.76 -43.78
N ALA A 37 -5.25 8.59 -43.14
CA ALA A 37 -4.59 8.34 -41.86
C ALA A 37 -3.07 8.52 -41.94
N ARG A 38 -2.44 8.10 -43.05
CA ARG A 38 -1.00 8.31 -43.30
C ARG A 38 -0.64 9.78 -43.44
N VAL A 39 -1.51 10.61 -44.01
CA VAL A 39 -1.25 12.06 -44.09
C VAL A 39 -1.55 12.73 -42.75
N ALA A 40 -2.59 12.27 -42.06
CA ALA A 40 -3.01 12.79 -40.75
C ALA A 40 -1.97 12.56 -39.64
N GLN A 41 -1.06 11.60 -39.83
CA GLN A 41 0.03 11.30 -38.90
C GLN A 41 1.01 12.48 -38.67
N TYR A 42 1.00 13.48 -39.55
CA TYR A 42 1.85 14.68 -39.45
C TYR A 42 1.03 15.86 -38.90
N ASP A 43 0.96 15.98 -37.57
CA ASP A 43 0.35 17.10 -36.82
C ASP A 43 -1.14 17.39 -37.13
N LEU A 44 -1.89 16.38 -37.57
CA LEU A 44 -3.33 16.45 -37.87
C LEU A 44 -4.10 15.40 -37.08
N GLU A 45 -3.84 15.35 -35.78
CA GLU A 45 -4.36 14.32 -34.87
C GLU A 45 -5.89 14.39 -34.73
N ASP A 46 -6.48 15.60 -34.75
CA ASP A 46 -7.93 15.80 -34.69
C ASP A 46 -8.67 15.11 -35.85
N ILE A 47 -8.07 15.11 -37.05
CA ILE A 47 -8.62 14.46 -38.25
C ILE A 47 -8.55 12.95 -38.12
N LEU A 48 -7.46 12.43 -37.52
CA LEU A 48 -7.33 11.00 -37.27
C LEU A 48 -8.36 10.51 -36.23
N ASP A 49 -8.58 11.31 -35.19
CA ASP A 49 -9.60 11.06 -34.17
C ASP A 49 -11.02 11.12 -34.76
N GLU A 50 -11.32 12.10 -35.62
CA GLU A 50 -12.61 12.21 -36.32
C GLU A 50 -12.85 11.02 -37.26
N LEU A 51 -11.83 10.60 -38.00
CA LEU A 51 -11.89 9.46 -38.88
C LEU A 51 -12.17 8.17 -38.10
N LEU A 52 -11.48 7.95 -36.98
CA LEU A 52 -11.76 6.82 -36.09
C LEU A 52 -13.17 6.88 -35.51
N ALA A 53 -13.62 8.05 -35.06
CA ALA A 53 -14.97 8.22 -34.54
C ALA A 53 -16.06 7.93 -35.60
N SER A 54 -15.83 8.33 -36.86
CA SER A 54 -16.73 8.06 -37.98
C SER A 54 -16.79 6.55 -38.28
N PHE A 55 -15.63 5.93 -38.49
CA PHE A 55 -15.57 4.50 -38.84
C PHE A 55 -15.98 3.57 -37.71
N SER A 56 -15.78 3.97 -36.45
CA SER A 56 -16.32 3.25 -35.30
C SER A 56 -17.85 3.18 -35.30
N LYS A 57 -18.58 4.13 -35.92
CA LYS A 57 -20.04 4.03 -36.08
C LYS A 57 -20.42 2.95 -37.09
N PHE A 58 -19.67 2.83 -38.19
CA PHE A 58 -19.92 1.82 -39.23
C PHE A 58 -19.62 0.39 -38.77
N THR A 59 -18.89 0.20 -37.67
CA THR A 59 -18.71 -1.13 -37.07
C THR A 59 -20.02 -1.73 -36.54
N THR A 60 -21.07 -0.94 -36.34
CA THR A 60 -22.32 -1.29 -35.62
C THR A 60 -22.16 -1.71 -34.15
N LEU A 61 -20.91 -1.98 -33.69
CA LEU A 61 -20.57 -2.33 -32.31
C LEU A 61 -20.96 -1.25 -31.30
N LEU A 62 -20.83 0.02 -31.70
CA LEU A 62 -21.14 1.17 -30.84
C LEU A 62 -22.61 1.59 -30.88
N ASN A 63 -23.49 0.87 -31.57
CA ASN A 63 -24.91 1.20 -31.61
C ASN A 63 -25.56 0.93 -30.23
N PRO A 64 -26.05 1.96 -29.52
CA PRO A 64 -26.60 1.80 -28.17
C PRO A 64 -27.97 1.13 -28.14
N TYR A 65 -28.63 0.95 -29.30
CA TYR A 65 -29.97 0.37 -29.42
C TYR A 65 -29.97 -1.07 -29.95
N ALA A 66 -28.84 -1.56 -30.47
CA ALA A 66 -28.75 -2.91 -31.04
C ALA A 66 -28.53 -3.95 -29.94
N SER A 67 -29.30 -5.03 -29.98
CA SER A 67 -29.09 -6.19 -29.10
C SER A 67 -27.78 -6.91 -29.44
N ALA A 68 -27.27 -7.73 -28.53
CA ALA A 68 -26.06 -8.53 -28.78
C ALA A 68 -26.25 -9.47 -29.99
N GLU A 69 -27.44 -10.06 -30.13
CA GLU A 69 -27.81 -10.94 -31.23
C GLU A 69 -27.91 -10.19 -32.55
N GLU A 70 -28.52 -9.00 -32.57
CA GLU A 70 -28.59 -8.14 -33.76
C GLU A 70 -27.21 -7.69 -34.21
N THR A 71 -26.33 -7.35 -33.26
CA THR A 71 -24.95 -6.95 -33.56
C THR A 71 -24.15 -8.12 -34.12
N LEU A 72 -24.31 -9.33 -33.57
CA LEU A 72 -23.66 -10.54 -34.08
C LEU A 72 -24.19 -10.91 -35.46
N PHE A 73 -25.49 -10.82 -35.66
CA PHE A 73 -26.13 -11.09 -36.94
C PHE A 73 -25.63 -10.12 -38.03
N ALA A 74 -25.56 -8.83 -37.72
CA ALA A 74 -25.00 -7.83 -38.64
C ALA A 74 -23.51 -8.10 -38.91
N PHE A 75 -22.73 -8.44 -37.89
CA PHE A 75 -21.30 -8.73 -38.06
C PHE A 75 -21.04 -10.00 -38.89
N SER A 76 -21.88 -11.04 -38.78
CA SER A 76 -21.76 -12.26 -39.60
C SER A 76 -22.21 -12.06 -41.05
N ASN A 77 -23.29 -11.32 -41.27
CA ASN A 77 -23.96 -11.28 -42.57
C ASN A 77 -23.65 -10.04 -43.42
N ASP A 78 -23.13 -8.97 -42.83
CA ASP A 78 -22.75 -7.75 -43.53
C ASP A 78 -21.22 -7.61 -43.59
N LEU A 79 -20.70 -7.25 -44.76
CA LEU A 79 -19.28 -7.00 -44.97
C LEU A 79 -18.86 -5.64 -44.37
N LYS A 80 -19.75 -4.62 -44.36
CA LYS A 80 -19.43 -3.26 -43.90
C LYS A 80 -18.97 -3.22 -42.43
N PRO A 81 -19.66 -3.84 -41.44
CA PRO A 81 -19.22 -3.88 -40.05
C PRO A 81 -17.87 -4.56 -39.85
N ARG A 82 -17.62 -5.66 -40.58
CA ARG A 82 -16.36 -6.41 -40.55
C ARG A 82 -15.20 -5.57 -41.08
N MET A 83 -15.42 -4.94 -42.22
CA MET A 83 -14.48 -4.04 -42.89
C MET A 83 -14.16 -2.80 -42.06
N ALA A 84 -15.17 -2.16 -41.48
CA ALA A 84 -14.99 -1.03 -40.58
C ALA A 84 -14.19 -1.42 -39.32
N THR A 85 -14.47 -2.59 -38.74
CA THR A 85 -13.76 -3.08 -37.55
C THR A 85 -12.28 -3.32 -37.88
N LEU A 86 -12.00 -3.99 -39.00
CA LEU A 86 -10.63 -4.21 -39.47
C LEU A 86 -9.90 -2.88 -39.74
N ALA A 87 -10.57 -1.90 -40.34
CA ALA A 87 -10.02 -0.57 -40.61
C ALA A 87 -9.63 0.17 -39.32
N VAL A 88 -10.52 0.20 -38.32
CA VAL A 88 -10.29 0.87 -37.02
C VAL A 88 -9.05 0.28 -36.31
N PHE A 89 -8.97 -1.05 -36.18
CA PHE A 89 -7.82 -1.68 -35.53
C PHE A 89 -6.53 -1.65 -36.37
N THR A 90 -6.64 -1.58 -37.70
CA THR A 90 -5.46 -1.38 -38.56
C THR A 90 -4.88 0.02 -38.41
N ILE A 91 -5.73 1.05 -38.27
CA ILE A 91 -5.28 2.40 -37.98
C ILE A 91 -4.61 2.44 -36.60
N ALA A 92 -5.26 1.87 -35.58
CA ALA A 92 -4.72 1.84 -34.22
C ALA A 92 -3.33 1.17 -34.14
N ASN A 93 -3.12 0.07 -34.89
CA ASN A 93 -1.83 -0.63 -34.92
C ASN A 93 -0.71 0.15 -35.64
N ASN A 94 -1.02 0.88 -36.71
CA ASN A 94 0.00 1.51 -37.57
C ASN A 94 0.23 2.99 -37.27
N PHE A 95 -0.81 3.70 -36.82
CA PHE A 95 -0.80 5.14 -36.59
C PHE A 95 -1.10 5.50 -35.13
N GLY A 96 -0.98 4.53 -34.21
CA GLY A 96 -1.28 4.71 -32.79
C GLY A 96 -0.53 5.86 -32.11
N TYR A 97 0.60 6.29 -32.66
CA TYR A 97 1.40 7.40 -32.13
C TYR A 97 0.75 8.78 -32.29
N SER A 98 -0.16 8.95 -33.24
CA SER A 98 -0.88 10.21 -33.49
C SER A 98 -2.33 10.19 -32.97
N ILE A 99 -2.77 9.08 -32.37
CA ILE A 99 -4.15 8.95 -31.86
C ILE A 99 -4.22 9.60 -30.48
N ARG A 100 -5.22 10.46 -30.28
CA ARG A 100 -5.50 11.09 -28.99
C ARG A 100 -6.87 10.67 -28.48
N GLY A 101 -7.91 11.45 -28.75
CA GLY A 101 -9.29 11.18 -28.34
C GLY A 101 -9.88 9.93 -29.00
N GLY A 102 -9.37 9.52 -30.17
CA GLY A 102 -9.82 8.36 -30.91
C GLY A 102 -9.59 7.03 -30.17
N TRP A 103 -8.68 6.99 -29.19
CA TRP A 103 -8.47 5.82 -28.33
C TRP A 103 -9.73 5.43 -27.58
N ARG A 104 -10.59 6.40 -27.23
CA ARG A 104 -11.88 6.12 -26.59
C ARG A 104 -12.75 5.24 -27.49
N ASN A 105 -12.87 5.58 -28.77
CA ASN A 105 -13.67 4.82 -29.72
C ASN A 105 -13.10 3.42 -29.96
N VAL A 106 -11.77 3.29 -30.02
CA VAL A 106 -11.09 1.99 -30.15
C VAL A 106 -11.34 1.12 -28.92
N VAL A 107 -11.23 1.69 -27.70
CA VAL A 107 -11.52 0.98 -26.44
C VAL A 107 -13.00 0.59 -26.36
N ASP A 108 -13.92 1.47 -26.72
CA ASP A 108 -15.36 1.16 -26.71
C ASP A 108 -15.68 -0.01 -27.67
N CYS A 109 -15.09 -0.03 -28.87
CA CYS A 109 -15.20 -1.16 -29.81
C CYS A 109 -14.62 -2.45 -29.21
N LEU A 110 -13.45 -2.36 -28.56
CA LEU A 110 -12.79 -3.49 -27.92
C LEU A 110 -13.66 -4.11 -26.81
N LEU A 111 -14.26 -3.28 -25.96
CA LEU A 111 -15.13 -3.74 -24.87
C LEU A 111 -16.40 -4.39 -25.41
N LYS A 112 -16.97 -3.87 -26.50
CA LYS A 112 -18.11 -4.53 -27.16
C LYS A 112 -17.71 -5.89 -27.74
N LEU A 113 -16.56 -6.00 -28.41
CA LEU A 113 -16.06 -7.29 -28.91
C LEU A 113 -15.82 -8.30 -27.78
N LYS A 114 -15.36 -7.84 -26.60
CA LYS A 114 -15.27 -8.69 -25.41
C LYS A 114 -16.64 -9.24 -25.00
N ARG A 115 -17.65 -8.38 -24.90
CA ARG A 115 -19.02 -8.77 -24.49
C ARG A 115 -19.65 -9.76 -25.47
N LEU A 116 -19.32 -9.63 -26.75
CA LEU A 116 -19.75 -10.56 -27.80
C LEU A 116 -18.92 -11.87 -27.83
N LYS A 117 -17.93 -12.03 -26.94
CA LYS A 117 -17.00 -13.18 -26.87
C LYS A 117 -16.22 -13.41 -28.17
N LEU A 118 -15.98 -12.36 -28.93
CA LEU A 118 -15.26 -12.41 -30.21
C LEU A 118 -13.75 -12.13 -30.08
N LEU A 119 -13.26 -11.81 -28.89
CA LEU A 119 -11.83 -11.53 -28.68
C LEU A 119 -10.98 -12.80 -28.67
N PRO A 120 -9.80 -12.80 -29.32
CA PRO A 120 -8.89 -13.93 -29.29
C PRO A 120 -8.25 -14.09 -27.91
N GLN A 121 -7.91 -15.33 -27.54
CA GLN A 121 -7.23 -15.65 -26.27
C GLN A 121 -5.94 -14.83 -26.05
N SER A 122 -5.23 -14.45 -27.11
CA SER A 122 -4.02 -13.60 -27.04
C SER A 122 -4.25 -12.18 -26.47
N VAL A 123 -5.51 -11.76 -26.31
CA VAL A 123 -5.91 -10.48 -25.69
C VAL A 123 -6.61 -10.72 -24.34
N ILE A 124 -6.90 -11.98 -23.99
CA ILE A 124 -7.63 -12.34 -22.77
C ILE A 124 -6.64 -12.90 -21.73
N GLU A 125 -5.59 -13.59 -22.17
CA GLU A 125 -4.53 -14.17 -21.32
C GLU A 125 -3.23 -13.39 -21.55
N PHE A 126 -3.00 -12.36 -20.75
CA PHE A 126 -1.77 -11.57 -20.81
C PHE A 126 -0.64 -12.10 -19.91
N ASP A 127 -0.86 -13.09 -19.03
CA ASP A 127 0.22 -13.79 -18.30
C ASP A 127 -0.26 -15.03 -17.50
N GLU A 128 0.24 -16.23 -17.86
CA GLU A 128 0.41 -17.36 -16.91
C GLU A 128 1.77 -18.07 -17.05
N THR A 129 2.75 -17.53 -17.80
CA THR A 129 4.07 -18.17 -17.96
C THR A 129 5.20 -17.37 -17.33
N SER A 130 5.17 -17.17 -16.01
CA SER A 130 6.41 -16.93 -15.25
C SER A 130 6.36 -17.21 -13.74
N THR A 131 5.35 -17.89 -13.20
CA THR A 131 5.35 -18.32 -11.79
C THR A 131 4.46 -19.54 -11.55
N SER A 132 4.93 -20.73 -11.96
CA SER A 132 4.69 -22.05 -11.31
C SER A 132 4.83 -23.18 -12.33
N SER A 133 6.03 -23.73 -12.48
CA SER A 133 6.19 -25.06 -13.08
C SER A 133 6.59 -26.05 -11.99
N ASP A 134 5.60 -26.52 -11.23
CA ASP A 134 5.66 -27.85 -10.64
C ASP A 134 4.23 -28.42 -10.56
N GLY A 135 4.05 -29.67 -10.98
CA GLY A 135 2.76 -30.37 -10.88
C GLY A 135 2.01 -30.70 -12.18
N LEU A 136 2.63 -31.54 -13.02
CA LEU A 136 2.02 -32.76 -13.57
C LEU A 136 0.54 -32.73 -14.04
N ARG A 137 0.27 -32.53 -15.34
CA ARG A 137 -0.84 -33.22 -16.04
C ARG A 137 -0.47 -33.60 -17.47
N HIS A 138 -0.08 -34.88 -17.60
CA HIS A 138 -0.18 -35.63 -18.84
C HIS A 138 -1.64 -35.66 -19.33
N LYS A 139 -1.89 -35.30 -20.59
CA LYS A 139 -2.60 -36.20 -21.52
C LYS A 139 -2.21 -35.90 -22.97
N ARG A 140 -1.75 -36.99 -23.56
CA ARG A 140 -1.30 -37.26 -24.92
C ARG A 140 -2.46 -37.04 -25.91
N ASN A 141 -2.17 -36.48 -27.08
CA ASN A 141 -2.60 -37.05 -28.35
C ASN A 141 -1.72 -36.54 -29.50
N GLU A 142 -1.25 -37.51 -30.26
CA GLU A 142 -0.31 -37.46 -31.37
C GLU A 142 -1.02 -36.96 -32.65
N SER A 143 -0.35 -36.12 -33.44
CA SER A 143 -0.07 -36.31 -34.88
C SER A 143 0.19 -34.98 -35.60
N GLY A 144 1.19 -34.96 -36.49
CA GLY A 144 1.21 -34.04 -37.64
C GLY A 144 2.36 -33.03 -37.76
N ILE A 145 3.58 -33.53 -37.96
CA ILE A 145 4.59 -33.08 -38.96
C ILE A 145 4.58 -31.57 -39.33
N SER A 146 5.60 -30.86 -38.82
CA SER A 146 6.07 -29.56 -39.32
C SER A 146 6.90 -29.70 -40.61
N PRO A 147 6.83 -28.72 -41.54
CA PRO A 147 7.99 -28.36 -42.34
C PRO A 147 8.42 -26.91 -42.08
N SER A 148 9.68 -26.80 -41.65
CA SER A 148 10.50 -25.61 -41.58
C SER A 148 10.84 -25.08 -42.97
N TYR A 149 10.60 -23.79 -43.26
CA TYR A 149 11.37 -23.02 -44.25
C TYR A 149 11.33 -21.51 -43.92
N ASP A 150 12.48 -20.97 -43.51
CA ASP A 150 12.83 -19.55 -43.64
C ASP A 150 12.93 -19.15 -45.11
N PRO A 151 12.61 -17.89 -45.47
CA PRO A 151 13.67 -17.09 -46.08
C PRO A 151 13.70 -15.61 -45.69
N LYS A 152 14.93 -15.20 -45.36
CA LYS A 152 15.60 -13.90 -45.39
C LYS A 152 14.90 -12.72 -46.10
N PHE A 153 14.89 -11.60 -45.36
CA PHE A 153 14.59 -10.24 -45.79
C PHE A 153 15.43 -9.75 -46.97
N GLY A 154 14.77 -9.15 -47.96
CA GLY A 154 15.35 -8.29 -49.00
C GLY A 154 14.48 -7.03 -49.18
N CYS A 155 15.09 -5.85 -49.04
CA CYS A 155 14.43 -4.54 -49.08
C CYS A 155 14.12 -4.09 -50.53
N ARG A 156 12.94 -3.48 -50.70
CA ARG A 156 12.42 -2.64 -51.81
C ARG A 156 11.21 -3.23 -52.56
N ARG A 157 10.02 -2.67 -52.29
CA ARG A 157 9.03 -2.17 -53.27
C ARG A 157 7.75 -1.70 -52.54
N SER A 158 7.28 -0.51 -52.89
CA SER A 158 6.15 0.21 -52.31
C SER A 158 4.77 -0.35 -52.72
N SER A 159 4.54 -1.65 -52.54
CA SER A 159 3.24 -2.32 -52.81
C SER A 159 2.53 -2.79 -51.53
N GLY A 160 2.75 -2.12 -50.39
CA GLY A 160 2.71 -2.79 -49.09
C GLY A 160 1.43 -2.76 -48.24
N MET A 161 0.34 -2.09 -48.62
CA MET A 161 -0.81 -1.92 -47.69
C MET A 161 -2.18 -2.23 -48.30
N VAL A 162 -2.52 -1.70 -49.48
CA VAL A 162 -3.81 -2.00 -50.13
C VAL A 162 -3.87 -3.45 -50.64
N SER A 163 -2.75 -3.97 -51.15
CA SER A 163 -2.61 -5.37 -51.58
C SER A 163 -2.81 -6.39 -50.44
N ARG A 164 -2.57 -5.97 -49.19
CA ARG A 164 -2.85 -6.78 -48.01
C ARG A 164 -4.35 -6.92 -47.81
N PHE A 165 -5.12 -5.83 -47.83
CA PHE A 165 -6.58 -5.86 -47.73
C PHE A 165 -7.24 -6.67 -48.85
N SER A 166 -6.75 -6.56 -50.09
CA SER A 166 -7.29 -7.35 -51.21
C SER A 166 -6.98 -8.84 -51.08
N HIS A 167 -5.77 -9.23 -50.63
CA HIS A 167 -5.44 -10.65 -50.39
C HIS A 167 -6.11 -11.24 -49.13
N PHE A 168 -6.55 -10.42 -48.17
CA PHE A 168 -7.09 -10.88 -46.90
C PHE A 168 -8.59 -11.20 -46.91
N LEU A 169 -9.34 -10.69 -47.89
CA LEU A 169 -10.78 -11.00 -48.06
C LEU A 169 -11.09 -11.84 -49.32
N THR A 170 -10.17 -11.93 -50.29
CA THR A 170 -10.33 -12.86 -51.42
C THR A 170 -10.35 -14.34 -51.04
N LEU A 171 -10.13 -14.69 -49.76
CA LEU A 171 -10.27 -16.05 -49.24
C LEU A 171 -11.61 -16.30 -48.54
N GLU A 172 -12.55 -15.36 -48.62
CA GLU A 172 -13.92 -15.46 -48.10
C GLU A 172 -14.92 -15.27 -49.24
N SER A 173 -14.94 -16.20 -50.21
CA SER A 173 -16.23 -16.45 -50.87
C SER A 173 -17.05 -17.29 -49.90
N MET A 174 -18.34 -16.97 -49.75
CA MET A 174 -19.31 -17.76 -48.97
C MET A 174 -19.25 -19.27 -49.31
N GLU A 175 -18.76 -19.61 -50.51
CA GLU A 175 -18.63 -20.97 -51.04
C GLU A 175 -17.46 -21.77 -50.39
N ASP A 176 -16.36 -21.12 -50.00
CA ASP A 176 -15.23 -21.79 -49.33
C ASP A 176 -15.49 -22.06 -47.84
N SER A 177 -16.34 -21.25 -47.20
CA SER A 177 -16.77 -21.49 -45.82
C SER A 177 -17.74 -22.67 -45.67
N ILE A 178 -18.62 -22.85 -46.66
CA ILE A 178 -19.57 -23.97 -46.73
C ILE A 178 -18.81 -25.28 -47.00
N SER A 179 -17.72 -25.23 -47.77
CA SER A 179 -16.90 -26.40 -48.09
C SER A 179 -16.05 -26.91 -46.91
N LEU A 180 -15.72 -26.06 -45.93
CA LEU A 180 -15.02 -26.43 -44.69
C LEU A 180 -15.92 -26.69 -43.48
N GLY A 181 -17.24 -26.51 -43.59
CA GLY A 181 -18.18 -26.77 -42.48
C GLY A 181 -17.98 -25.87 -41.25
N MET A 182 -17.41 -24.67 -41.45
CA MET A 182 -17.11 -23.74 -40.36
C MET A 182 -18.37 -23.02 -39.86
N SER A 183 -18.53 -22.90 -38.53
CA SER A 183 -19.61 -22.10 -37.96
C SER A 183 -19.39 -20.59 -38.22
N GLU A 184 -20.46 -19.81 -38.38
CA GLU A 184 -20.42 -18.34 -38.56
C GLU A 184 -19.58 -17.65 -37.46
N PHE A 185 -19.64 -18.18 -36.24
CA PHE A 185 -18.84 -17.70 -35.11
C PHE A 185 -17.33 -17.89 -35.32
N GLU A 186 -16.91 -19.00 -35.93
CA GLU A 186 -15.50 -19.31 -36.18
C GLU A 186 -14.91 -18.41 -37.27
N GLN A 187 -15.72 -17.98 -38.24
CA GLN A 187 -15.35 -17.00 -39.25
C GLN A 187 -15.13 -15.62 -38.62
N ASN A 188 -16.05 -15.19 -37.76
CA ASN A 188 -15.92 -13.93 -37.01
C ASN A 188 -14.62 -13.91 -36.17
N LEU A 189 -14.27 -15.02 -35.53
CA LEU A 189 -13.00 -15.14 -34.79
C LEU A 189 -11.76 -15.02 -35.69
N LYS A 190 -11.79 -15.54 -36.93
CA LYS A 190 -10.68 -15.37 -37.87
C LYS A 190 -10.48 -13.89 -38.23
N ILE A 191 -11.55 -13.16 -38.49
CA ILE A 191 -11.50 -11.73 -38.83
C ILE A 191 -10.98 -10.91 -37.65
N ILE A 192 -11.41 -11.20 -36.42
CA ILE A 192 -10.87 -10.51 -35.24
C ILE A 192 -9.40 -10.87 -34.99
N LYS A 193 -8.98 -12.12 -35.23
CA LYS A 193 -7.54 -12.47 -35.18
C LYS A 193 -6.71 -11.66 -36.18
N GLN A 194 -7.26 -11.36 -37.36
CA GLN A 194 -6.60 -10.52 -38.37
C GLN A 194 -6.44 -9.06 -37.91
N CYS A 195 -7.31 -8.56 -37.02
CA CYS A 195 -7.21 -7.21 -36.44
C CYS A 195 -5.97 -7.03 -35.54
N ARG A 196 -5.30 -8.12 -35.13
CA ARG A 196 -4.09 -8.11 -34.29
C ARG A 196 -4.22 -7.18 -33.08
N ILE A 197 -5.35 -7.25 -32.39
CA ILE A 197 -5.67 -6.34 -31.28
C ILE A 197 -4.57 -6.39 -30.19
N GLY A 198 -4.04 -7.58 -29.89
CA GLY A 198 -2.98 -7.76 -28.89
C GLY A 198 -1.67 -7.04 -29.21
N SER A 199 -1.37 -6.76 -30.49
CA SER A 199 -0.12 -6.04 -30.83
C SER A 199 -0.15 -4.57 -30.40
N ILE A 200 -1.33 -3.96 -30.25
CA ILE A 200 -1.46 -2.59 -29.75
C ILE A 200 -0.90 -2.49 -28.32
N PHE A 201 -1.27 -3.45 -27.47
CA PHE A 201 -0.88 -3.47 -26.06
C PHE A 201 0.56 -3.97 -25.86
N ASN A 202 0.98 -5.01 -26.61
CA ASN A 202 2.34 -5.54 -26.53
C ASN A 202 3.39 -4.57 -27.10
N ASN A 203 3.07 -3.82 -28.15
CA ASN A 203 3.97 -2.82 -28.75
C ASN A 203 3.79 -1.42 -28.15
N SER A 204 3.07 -1.29 -27.03
CA SER A 204 2.79 0.01 -26.39
C SER A 204 4.05 0.77 -25.98
N CYS A 205 5.18 0.08 -25.78
CA CYS A 205 6.49 0.71 -25.53
C CYS A 205 6.95 1.65 -26.65
N ASN A 206 6.50 1.43 -27.89
CA ASN A 206 6.86 2.24 -29.05
C ASN A 206 5.98 3.49 -29.20
N LEU A 207 4.91 3.62 -28.42
CA LEU A 207 4.01 4.77 -28.47
C LEU A 207 4.62 5.97 -27.72
N PRO A 208 4.42 7.20 -28.21
CA PRO A 208 4.83 8.42 -27.52
C PRO A 208 4.02 8.60 -26.23
N ASP A 209 4.55 9.40 -25.30
CA ASP A 209 3.93 9.61 -23.98
C ASP A 209 2.48 10.12 -24.12
N ASP A 210 2.21 11.09 -25.00
CA ASP A 210 0.88 11.68 -25.18
C ASP A 210 -0.19 10.66 -25.65
N ALA A 211 0.16 9.80 -26.62
CA ALA A 211 -0.74 8.75 -27.08
C ALA A 211 -0.99 7.71 -25.98
N MET A 212 0.04 7.36 -25.22
CA MET A 212 -0.07 6.44 -24.08
C MET A 212 -0.95 7.00 -22.96
N LEU A 213 -0.81 8.29 -22.67
CA LEU A 213 -1.63 8.97 -21.67
C LEU A 213 -3.11 8.97 -22.07
N ASN A 214 -3.41 9.21 -23.35
CA ASN A 214 -4.78 9.18 -23.85
C ASN A 214 -5.38 7.78 -23.90
N LEU A 215 -4.59 6.76 -24.25
CA LEU A 215 -5.00 5.35 -24.19
C LEU A 215 -5.31 4.93 -22.74
N GLY A 216 -4.39 5.20 -21.81
CA GLY A 216 -4.60 4.88 -20.39
C GLY A 216 -5.76 5.65 -19.78
N ARG A 217 -5.94 6.93 -20.14
CA ARG A 217 -7.13 7.71 -19.76
C ARG A 217 -8.41 7.04 -20.25
N SER A 218 -8.45 6.61 -21.51
CA SER A 218 -9.63 5.97 -22.09
C SER A 218 -9.98 4.66 -21.37
N LEU A 219 -8.98 3.83 -21.04
CA LEU A 219 -9.16 2.60 -20.28
C LEU A 219 -9.63 2.86 -18.83
N ILE A 220 -9.02 3.81 -18.13
CA ILE A 220 -9.38 4.15 -16.73
C ILE A 220 -10.81 4.68 -16.65
N PHE A 221 -11.21 5.58 -17.56
CA PHE A 221 -12.58 6.10 -17.59
C PHE A 221 -13.60 5.05 -18.03
N ALA A 222 -13.24 4.13 -18.93
CA ALA A 222 -14.10 3.02 -19.30
C ALA A 222 -14.30 2.04 -18.14
N ALA A 223 -13.24 1.76 -17.36
CA ALA A 223 -13.33 1.02 -16.10
C ALA A 223 -14.22 1.74 -15.08
N GLY A 224 -14.19 3.08 -15.04
CA GLY A 224 -15.08 3.89 -14.21
C GLY A 224 -16.54 3.96 -14.68
N GLY A 225 -16.93 3.18 -15.70
CA GLY A 225 -18.28 3.15 -16.25
C GLY A 225 -18.63 4.31 -17.20
N LYS A 226 -17.69 5.23 -17.48
CA LYS A 226 -17.97 6.38 -18.35
C LYS A 226 -18.16 5.92 -19.79
N GLY A 227 -19.37 6.15 -20.33
CA GLY A 227 -19.72 5.74 -21.68
C GLY A 227 -20.12 4.26 -21.81
N GLN A 228 -20.17 3.54 -20.69
CA GLN A 228 -20.62 2.15 -20.64
C GLN A 228 -22.05 2.09 -20.12
N LYS A 229 -22.83 1.17 -20.68
CA LYS A 229 -24.14 0.76 -20.14
C LYS A 229 -24.02 -0.69 -19.72
N PHE A 230 -24.35 -0.98 -18.47
CA PHE A 230 -24.34 -2.32 -17.92
C PHE A 230 -25.77 -2.80 -17.74
N SER A 231 -26.06 -4.00 -18.23
CA SER A 231 -27.37 -4.63 -18.06
C SER A 231 -27.43 -5.43 -16.75
N THR A 232 -26.26 -5.89 -16.28
CA THR A 232 -26.11 -6.67 -15.05
C THR A 232 -24.83 -6.27 -14.30
N PRO A 233 -24.75 -6.46 -12.96
CA PRO A 233 -23.54 -6.20 -12.20
C PRO A 233 -22.35 -7.10 -12.59
N ILE A 234 -22.64 -8.31 -13.10
CA ILE A 234 -21.60 -9.24 -13.59
C ILE A 234 -20.92 -8.67 -14.85
N GLU A 235 -21.71 -8.10 -15.77
CA GLU A 235 -21.18 -7.44 -16.98
C GLU A 235 -20.30 -6.22 -16.63
N GLU A 236 -20.68 -5.49 -15.58
CA GLU A 236 -19.88 -4.40 -15.02
C GLU A 236 -18.54 -4.94 -14.49
N GLU A 237 -18.56 -5.94 -13.61
CA GLU A 237 -17.34 -6.53 -13.03
C GLU A 237 -16.40 -7.09 -14.11
N GLU A 238 -16.92 -7.80 -15.12
CA GLU A 238 -16.13 -8.33 -16.22
C GLU A 238 -15.51 -7.21 -17.08
N THR A 239 -16.26 -6.14 -17.35
CA THR A 239 -15.75 -4.99 -18.13
C THR A 239 -14.64 -4.29 -17.37
N VAL A 240 -14.86 -4.01 -16.09
CA VAL A 240 -13.91 -3.38 -15.18
C VAL A 240 -12.64 -4.20 -15.06
N GLY A 241 -12.77 -5.51 -14.81
CA GLY A 241 -11.64 -6.43 -14.66
C GLY A 241 -10.74 -6.42 -15.90
N PHE A 242 -11.33 -6.50 -17.09
CA PHE A 242 -10.55 -6.48 -18.33
C PHE A 242 -9.89 -5.15 -18.65
N CYS A 243 -10.54 -4.03 -18.32
CA CYS A 243 -9.87 -2.74 -18.43
C CYS A 243 -8.63 -2.70 -17.53
N TRP A 244 -8.73 -3.22 -16.30
CA TRP A 244 -7.59 -3.32 -15.39
C TRP A 244 -6.51 -4.30 -15.86
N ASP A 245 -6.88 -5.44 -16.45
CA ASP A 245 -5.91 -6.38 -17.04
C ASP A 245 -5.10 -5.70 -18.15
N LEU A 246 -5.76 -4.91 -19.02
CA LEU A 246 -5.08 -4.13 -20.05
C LEU A 246 -4.19 -3.02 -19.45
N ILE A 247 -4.65 -2.31 -18.42
CA ILE A 247 -3.85 -1.30 -17.72
C ILE A 247 -2.59 -1.93 -17.11
N VAL A 248 -2.71 -3.12 -16.51
CA VAL A 248 -1.59 -3.87 -15.95
C VAL A 248 -0.62 -4.29 -17.05
N ALA A 249 -1.12 -4.87 -18.15
CA ALA A 249 -0.28 -5.28 -19.29
C ALA A 249 0.49 -4.09 -19.89
N ILE A 250 -0.19 -2.96 -20.12
CA ILE A 250 0.44 -1.71 -20.58
C ILE A 250 1.51 -1.25 -19.59
N SER A 251 1.21 -1.28 -18.29
CA SER A 251 2.14 -0.85 -17.25
C SER A 251 3.38 -1.74 -17.18
N PHE A 252 3.23 -3.06 -17.42
CA PHE A 252 4.33 -4.03 -17.47
C PHE A 252 5.26 -3.84 -18.67
N VAL A 253 4.70 -3.47 -19.82
CA VAL A 253 5.51 -3.16 -21.02
C VAL A 253 6.24 -1.82 -20.84
N ASN A 254 5.67 -0.88 -20.08
CA ASN A 254 6.16 0.49 -19.93
C ASN A 254 6.80 0.80 -18.56
N ILE A 255 7.25 -0.20 -17.79
CA ILE A 255 7.77 0.00 -16.42
C ILE A 255 8.91 1.03 -16.40
N ASN A 256 9.71 1.14 -17.46
CA ASN A 256 10.84 2.10 -17.54
C ASN A 256 10.40 3.57 -17.66
N ARG A 257 9.20 3.83 -18.19
CA ARG A 257 8.63 5.18 -18.37
C ARG A 257 7.51 5.49 -17.36
N LEU A 258 7.33 4.61 -16.37
CA LEU A 258 6.22 4.69 -15.42
C LEU A 258 6.22 6.00 -14.62
N HIS A 259 7.39 6.59 -14.37
CA HIS A 259 7.50 7.87 -13.67
C HIS A 259 6.79 9.03 -14.39
N ASN A 260 6.75 9.02 -15.74
CA ASN A 260 6.06 10.03 -16.54
C ASN A 260 4.56 9.73 -16.69
N LEU A 261 4.22 8.45 -16.88
CA LEU A 261 2.85 8.05 -17.21
C LEU A 261 1.93 8.01 -15.98
N TRP A 262 2.45 7.52 -14.86
CA TRP A 262 1.62 7.19 -13.70
C TRP A 262 1.00 8.37 -12.97
N PRO A 263 1.66 9.54 -12.81
CA PRO A 263 1.01 10.70 -12.20
C PRO A 263 -0.28 11.10 -12.92
N SER A 264 -0.27 11.11 -14.25
CA SER A 264 -1.46 11.36 -15.06
C SER A 264 -2.53 10.28 -14.90
N PHE A 265 -2.13 9.00 -14.77
CA PHE A 265 -3.07 7.91 -14.47
C PHE A 265 -3.69 8.07 -13.08
N HIS A 266 -2.91 8.48 -12.07
CA HIS A 266 -3.40 8.77 -10.73
C HIS A 266 -4.47 9.89 -10.74
N GLU A 267 -4.23 10.98 -11.47
CA GLU A 267 -5.22 12.05 -11.66
C GLU A 267 -6.50 11.54 -12.35
N ASN A 268 -6.37 10.65 -13.34
CA ASN A 268 -7.53 10.02 -13.97
C ASN A 268 -8.32 9.13 -12.99
N LEU A 269 -7.64 8.39 -12.10
CA LEU A 269 -8.28 7.59 -11.05
C LEU A 269 -9.06 8.48 -10.07
N LEU A 270 -8.49 9.63 -9.67
CA LEU A 270 -9.20 10.62 -8.87
C LEU A 270 -10.42 11.19 -9.61
N GLY A 271 -10.28 11.47 -10.91
CA GLY A 271 -11.39 11.93 -11.75
C GLY A 271 -12.52 10.91 -11.89
N VAL A 272 -12.20 9.62 -11.92
CA VAL A 272 -13.21 8.53 -11.94
C VAL A 272 -13.98 8.47 -10.62
N ALA A 273 -13.30 8.62 -9.48
CA ALA A 273 -13.94 8.62 -8.16
C ALA A 273 -14.95 9.75 -7.96
N GLN A 274 -14.91 10.79 -8.80
CA GLN A 274 -15.82 11.95 -8.77
C GLN A 274 -17.02 11.81 -9.71
N LEU A 275 -17.16 10.69 -10.44
CA LEU A 275 -18.26 10.52 -11.40
C LEU A 275 -19.62 10.31 -10.69
N PRO A 276 -20.72 10.95 -11.14
CA PRO A 276 -22.03 10.87 -10.46
C PRO A 276 -22.65 9.47 -10.37
N LEU A 277 -22.30 8.56 -11.28
CA LEU A 277 -22.83 7.19 -11.37
C LEU A 277 -21.73 6.14 -11.15
N PHE A 278 -20.68 6.50 -10.40
CA PHE A 278 -19.54 5.63 -10.15
C PHE A 278 -19.91 4.50 -9.18
N SER A 279 -19.61 3.26 -9.58
CA SER A 279 -19.69 2.09 -8.72
C SER A 279 -18.31 1.79 -8.10
N PRO A 280 -18.11 2.06 -6.80
CA PRO A 280 -16.77 1.99 -6.20
C PRO A 280 -16.25 0.56 -6.02
N ILE A 281 -17.13 -0.41 -5.75
CA ILE A 281 -16.73 -1.77 -5.34
C ILE A 281 -16.01 -2.53 -6.46
N PRO A 282 -16.65 -2.87 -7.61
CA PRO A 282 -15.97 -3.65 -8.66
C PRO A 282 -14.75 -2.91 -9.20
N PHE A 283 -14.81 -1.58 -9.29
CA PHE A 283 -13.68 -0.76 -9.70
C PHE A 283 -12.49 -0.90 -8.76
N ALA A 284 -12.70 -0.69 -7.47
CA ALA A 284 -11.61 -0.66 -6.51
C ALA A 284 -11.05 -2.05 -6.18
N GLU A 285 -11.87 -3.10 -6.21
CA GLU A 285 -11.42 -4.49 -6.05
C GLU A 285 -10.49 -4.93 -7.19
N LYS A 286 -10.86 -4.67 -8.45
CA LYS A 286 -9.98 -4.99 -9.58
C LYS A 286 -8.76 -4.06 -9.63
N ALA A 287 -8.95 -2.79 -9.27
CA ALA A 287 -7.86 -1.82 -9.16
C ALA A 287 -6.81 -2.24 -8.14
N ILE A 288 -7.20 -2.58 -6.91
CA ILE A 288 -6.22 -2.92 -5.87
C ILE A 288 -5.39 -4.13 -6.27
N VAL A 289 -6.02 -5.13 -6.89
CA VAL A 289 -5.34 -6.30 -7.45
C VAL A 289 -4.33 -5.90 -8.53
N GLY A 290 -4.76 -5.11 -9.51
CA GLY A 290 -3.88 -4.64 -10.59
C GLY A 290 -2.73 -3.76 -10.10
N LEU A 291 -2.99 -2.84 -9.18
CA LEU A 291 -2.01 -1.92 -8.60
C LEU A 291 -0.92 -2.67 -7.82
N PHE A 292 -1.29 -3.69 -7.04
CA PHE A 292 -0.32 -4.52 -6.35
C PHE A 292 0.51 -5.38 -7.31
N LYS A 293 -0.06 -5.92 -8.40
CA LYS A 293 0.71 -6.60 -9.45
C LYS A 293 1.77 -5.66 -10.05
N ILE A 294 1.40 -4.41 -10.36
CA ILE A 294 2.31 -3.37 -10.85
C ILE A 294 3.37 -3.03 -9.80
N CYS A 295 2.97 -2.87 -8.54
CA CYS A 295 3.88 -2.56 -7.43
C CYS A 295 4.93 -3.66 -7.23
N VAL A 296 4.51 -4.93 -7.14
CA VAL A 296 5.42 -6.07 -7.02
C VAL A 296 6.39 -6.11 -8.20
N ARG A 297 5.89 -5.96 -9.43
CA ARG A 297 6.72 -6.00 -10.64
C ARG A 297 7.72 -4.83 -10.73
N LEU A 298 7.32 -3.65 -10.24
CA LEU A 298 8.20 -2.48 -10.12
C LEU A 298 9.31 -2.75 -9.11
N LEU A 299 8.95 -3.26 -7.94
CA LEU A 299 9.86 -3.56 -6.84
C LEU A 299 10.75 -4.79 -7.12
N SER A 300 10.40 -5.67 -8.06
CA SER A 300 11.29 -6.78 -8.45
C SER A 300 12.59 -6.33 -9.12
N SER A 301 12.67 -5.08 -9.59
CA SER A 301 13.87 -4.52 -10.20
C SER A 301 14.41 -3.39 -9.33
N PRO A 302 15.68 -3.44 -8.88
CA PRO A 302 16.25 -2.39 -8.05
C PRO A 302 16.35 -1.09 -8.85
N ARG A 303 15.82 0.00 -8.30
CA ARG A 303 15.76 1.31 -8.94
C ARG A 303 16.17 2.42 -7.97
N ALA A 304 16.78 3.47 -8.50
CA ALA A 304 17.13 4.66 -7.74
C ALA A 304 15.98 5.68 -7.64
N GLU A 305 15.00 5.60 -8.55
CA GLU A 305 13.88 6.54 -8.63
C GLU A 305 12.76 6.20 -7.65
N ARG A 306 12.45 7.13 -6.74
CA ARG A 306 11.42 6.97 -5.69
C ARG A 306 10.01 7.39 -6.12
N LEU A 307 9.91 8.25 -7.14
CA LEU A 307 8.65 8.82 -7.62
C LEU A 307 7.62 7.79 -8.12
N PRO A 308 7.99 6.76 -8.92
CA PRO A 308 7.00 5.77 -9.37
C PRO A 308 6.46 4.92 -8.23
N GLU A 309 7.30 4.56 -7.25
CA GLU A 309 6.90 3.86 -6.03
C GLU A 309 5.84 4.67 -5.28
N GLU A 310 6.15 5.94 -4.97
CA GLU A 310 5.24 6.80 -4.22
C GLU A 310 3.89 6.98 -4.93
N SER A 311 3.92 7.17 -6.25
CA SER A 311 2.70 7.42 -7.03
C SER A 311 1.79 6.19 -7.11
N ILE A 312 2.35 4.98 -7.18
CA ILE A 312 1.56 3.74 -7.08
C ILE A 312 0.93 3.61 -5.70
N PHE A 313 1.70 3.84 -4.63
CA PHE A 313 1.16 3.76 -3.27
C PHE A 313 0.10 4.83 -3.00
N LYS A 314 0.16 6.00 -3.64
CA LYS A 314 -0.95 6.99 -3.63
C LYS A 314 -2.21 6.39 -4.26
N SER A 315 -2.09 5.72 -5.41
CA SER A 315 -3.22 5.03 -6.05
C SER A 315 -3.76 3.87 -5.22
N ILE A 316 -2.89 3.04 -4.62
CA ILE A 316 -3.32 1.95 -3.71
C ILE A 316 -4.10 2.55 -2.53
N ASN A 317 -3.58 3.63 -1.94
CA ASN A 317 -4.24 4.32 -0.83
C ASN A 317 -5.56 4.96 -1.18
N LEU A 318 -5.75 5.36 -2.44
CA LEU A 318 -7.05 5.81 -2.91
C LEU A 318 -8.03 4.63 -2.93
N MET A 319 -7.66 3.49 -3.52
CA MET A 319 -8.57 2.36 -3.73
C MET A 319 -9.19 1.85 -2.43
N TRP A 320 -8.39 1.45 -1.45
CA TRP A 320 -8.95 0.89 -0.20
C TRP A 320 -9.69 1.93 0.67
N LYS A 321 -9.57 3.22 0.36
CA LYS A 321 -10.33 4.28 1.04
C LYS A 321 -11.64 4.64 0.35
N LEU A 322 -11.89 4.14 -0.87
CA LEU A 322 -13.13 4.39 -1.59
C LEU A 322 -14.32 3.72 -0.88
N ASP A 323 -14.13 2.49 -0.43
CA ASP A 323 -15.14 1.73 0.31
C ASP A 323 -14.47 0.86 1.39
N LYS A 324 -15.17 0.64 2.51
CA LYS A 324 -14.66 -0.18 3.63
C LYS A 324 -14.68 -1.67 3.29
N GLU A 325 -15.60 -2.11 2.45
CA GLU A 325 -15.78 -3.52 2.08
C GLU A 325 -14.59 -4.07 1.28
N ILE A 326 -13.85 -3.21 0.58
CA ILE A 326 -12.70 -3.59 -0.26
C ILE A 326 -11.63 -4.33 0.55
N LEU A 327 -11.39 -3.90 1.78
CA LEU A 327 -10.40 -4.55 2.64
C LEU A 327 -10.85 -5.95 3.06
N ASP A 328 -12.15 -6.15 3.25
CA ASP A 328 -12.72 -7.45 3.63
C ASP A 328 -12.71 -8.40 2.42
N THR A 329 -13.11 -7.93 1.24
CA THR A 329 -13.19 -8.78 0.03
C THR A 329 -11.82 -9.12 -0.54
N CYS A 330 -10.87 -8.18 -0.51
CA CYS A 330 -9.53 -8.37 -1.07
C CYS A 330 -8.47 -8.76 -0.02
N CYS A 331 -8.85 -9.03 1.24
CA CYS A 331 -7.92 -9.25 2.34
C CYS A 331 -6.83 -10.29 2.02
N GLU A 332 -7.21 -11.45 1.47
CA GLU A 332 -6.29 -12.54 1.11
C GLU A 332 -5.27 -12.12 0.05
N PHE A 333 -5.70 -11.37 -0.95
CA PHE A 333 -4.82 -10.95 -2.03
C PHE A 333 -3.87 -9.86 -1.56
N ILE A 334 -4.37 -8.88 -0.80
CA ILE A 334 -3.57 -7.79 -0.24
C ILE A 334 -2.51 -8.36 0.69
N ILE A 335 -2.87 -9.27 1.60
CA ILE A 335 -1.90 -9.85 2.54
C ILE A 335 -0.80 -10.62 1.80
N LYS A 336 -1.15 -11.45 0.80
CA LYS A 336 -0.17 -12.21 0.01
C LYS A 336 0.79 -11.27 -0.73
N SER A 337 0.26 -10.19 -1.30
CA SER A 337 1.04 -9.20 -2.05
C SER A 337 1.96 -8.38 -1.13
N VAL A 338 1.45 -7.88 -0.01
CA VAL A 338 2.21 -7.10 0.97
C VAL A 338 3.27 -7.97 1.65
N SER A 339 2.93 -9.20 2.04
CA SER A 339 3.90 -10.16 2.57
C SER A 339 5.02 -10.39 1.57
N LYS A 340 4.70 -10.64 0.30
CA LYS A 340 5.70 -10.79 -0.77
C LYS A 340 6.61 -9.57 -0.90
N ILE A 341 6.07 -8.35 -0.85
CA ILE A 341 6.85 -7.11 -0.91
C ILE A 341 7.83 -7.03 0.27
N LEU A 342 7.36 -7.33 1.48
CA LEU A 342 8.16 -7.21 2.70
C LEU A 342 9.20 -8.33 2.88
N THR A 343 8.96 -9.52 2.31
CA THR A 343 9.92 -10.65 2.41
C THR A 343 10.88 -10.74 1.23
N GLU A 344 10.41 -10.54 0.00
CA GLU A 344 11.24 -10.71 -1.20
C GLU A 344 11.91 -9.42 -1.65
N TYR A 345 11.25 -8.27 -1.51
CA TYR A 345 11.73 -6.98 -2.03
C TYR A 345 11.85 -5.84 -1.00
N PRO A 346 12.18 -6.08 0.30
CA PRO A 346 12.26 -5.01 1.29
C PRO A 346 13.34 -3.97 0.97
N ALA A 347 14.43 -4.37 0.30
CA ALA A 347 15.52 -3.48 -0.13
C ALA A 347 15.07 -2.40 -1.12
N ASN A 348 14.03 -2.69 -1.91
CA ASN A 348 13.58 -1.82 -2.98
C ASN A 348 12.47 -0.86 -2.53
N LEU A 349 11.94 -1.02 -1.31
CA LEU A 349 10.95 -0.13 -0.72
C LEU A 349 11.67 1.08 -0.09
N GLN A 350 11.67 2.23 -0.78
CA GLN A 350 12.47 3.39 -0.39
C GLN A 350 11.63 4.54 0.16
N THR A 351 10.34 4.61 -0.16
CA THR A 351 9.49 5.75 0.20
C THR A 351 8.85 5.59 1.58
N ILE A 352 8.71 6.71 2.30
CA ILE A 352 7.96 6.78 3.57
C ILE A 352 6.52 6.27 3.38
N LEU A 353 5.90 6.69 2.27
CA LEU A 353 4.53 6.29 1.92
C LEU A 353 4.43 4.79 1.68
N GLY A 354 5.39 4.19 0.98
CA GLY A 354 5.44 2.76 0.70
C GLY A 354 5.55 1.91 1.98
N TRP A 355 6.47 2.27 2.88
CA TRP A 355 6.58 1.62 4.20
C TRP A 355 5.30 1.78 5.04
N LYS A 356 4.79 3.02 5.15
CA LYS A 356 3.56 3.31 5.90
C LYS A 356 2.38 2.49 5.37
N SER A 357 2.18 2.48 4.05
CA SER A 357 1.04 1.82 3.42
C SER A 357 1.14 0.31 3.50
N SER A 358 2.32 -0.25 3.25
CA SER A 358 2.57 -1.70 3.34
C SER A 358 2.36 -2.22 4.76
N LEU A 359 2.95 -1.57 5.76
CA LEU A 359 2.81 -1.98 7.16
C LEU A 359 1.41 -1.74 7.72
N HIS A 360 0.73 -0.67 7.29
CA HIS A 360 -0.66 -0.43 7.66
C HIS A 360 -1.58 -1.49 7.08
N LEU A 361 -1.46 -1.78 5.78
CA LEU A 361 -2.26 -2.83 5.12
C LEU A 361 -1.96 -4.20 5.72
N LEU A 362 -0.69 -4.54 5.98
CA LEU A 362 -0.31 -5.77 6.70
C LEU A 362 -1.05 -5.89 8.05
N SER A 363 -1.07 -4.80 8.82
CA SER A 363 -1.73 -4.79 10.13
C SER A 363 -3.25 -4.86 10.03
N VAL A 364 -3.87 -4.25 9.02
CA VAL A 364 -5.33 -4.25 8.88
C VAL A 364 -5.82 -5.56 8.29
N THR A 365 -5.26 -6.01 7.16
CA THR A 365 -5.67 -7.25 6.51
C THR A 365 -5.18 -8.48 7.25
N GLY A 366 -4.14 -8.37 8.07
CA GLY A 366 -3.68 -9.46 8.95
C GLY A 366 -4.50 -9.63 10.23
N ARG A 367 -5.55 -8.82 10.47
CA ARG A 367 -6.46 -9.00 11.62
C ARG A 367 -7.53 -10.06 11.39
N HIS A 368 -7.75 -10.46 10.14
CA HIS A 368 -8.74 -11.49 9.84
C HIS A 368 -8.22 -12.88 10.25
N PRO A 369 -9.06 -13.75 10.82
CA PRO A 369 -8.64 -15.07 11.30
C PRO A 369 -7.92 -15.92 10.24
N GLU A 370 -8.35 -15.80 8.97
CA GLU A 370 -7.83 -16.58 7.84
C GLU A 370 -6.42 -16.15 7.40
N THR A 371 -6.11 -14.86 7.52
CA THR A 371 -4.86 -14.24 7.04
C THR A 371 -3.87 -13.93 8.16
N TYR A 372 -4.31 -14.07 9.42
CA TYR A 372 -3.54 -13.71 10.61
C TYR A 372 -2.17 -14.38 10.67
N GLU A 373 -2.11 -15.69 10.42
CA GLU A 373 -0.84 -16.43 10.46
C GLU A 373 0.15 -15.89 9.44
N LEU A 374 -0.28 -15.62 8.21
CA LEU A 374 0.61 -15.08 7.18
C LEU A 374 1.12 -13.68 7.57
N GLY A 375 0.23 -12.81 8.03
CA GLY A 375 0.57 -11.44 8.39
C GLY A 375 1.54 -11.35 9.57
N VAL A 376 1.26 -12.08 10.65
CA VAL A 376 2.12 -12.09 11.85
C VAL A 376 3.46 -12.75 11.58
N ASN A 377 3.50 -13.86 10.84
CA ASN A 377 4.78 -14.51 10.53
C ASN A 377 5.65 -13.61 9.64
N THR A 378 5.05 -12.92 8.67
CA THR A 378 5.76 -11.93 7.83
C THR A 378 6.34 -10.81 8.70
N PHE A 379 5.55 -10.26 9.63
CA PHE A 379 6.00 -9.20 10.52
C PHE A 379 7.16 -9.67 11.44
N ILE A 380 7.03 -10.87 12.02
CA ILE A 380 8.06 -11.46 12.88
C ILE A 380 9.35 -11.65 12.10
N THR A 381 9.31 -12.19 10.88
CA THR A 381 10.50 -12.36 10.03
C THR A 381 11.16 -11.03 9.72
N LEU A 382 10.37 -10.02 9.31
CA LEU A 382 10.90 -8.68 9.00
C LEU A 382 11.65 -8.06 10.20
N MET A 383 11.07 -8.17 11.40
CA MET A 383 11.68 -7.59 12.60
C MET A 383 12.83 -8.43 13.18
N SER A 384 12.79 -9.76 13.04
CA SER A 384 13.89 -10.64 13.47
C SER A 384 15.13 -10.48 12.60
N ASP A 385 14.97 -10.27 11.28
CA ASP A 385 16.10 -10.04 10.39
C ASP A 385 16.72 -8.66 10.60
N ALA A 386 15.91 -7.65 10.96
CA ALA A 386 16.29 -6.26 11.29
C ALA A 386 17.10 -5.48 10.22
N THR A 387 17.52 -6.12 9.13
CA THR A 387 18.38 -5.55 8.08
C THR A 387 17.78 -4.37 7.34
N TYR A 388 16.47 -4.43 7.07
CA TYR A 388 15.74 -3.38 6.34
C TYR A 388 14.94 -2.47 7.27
N VAL A 389 15.00 -2.68 8.58
CA VAL A 389 14.43 -1.76 9.56
C VAL A 389 15.37 -0.56 9.64
N SER A 390 14.82 0.62 9.41
CA SER A 390 15.54 1.88 9.36
C SER A 390 14.83 2.93 10.20
N ARG A 391 15.51 4.06 10.40
CA ARG A 391 14.95 5.24 11.10
C ARG A 391 13.58 5.65 10.53
N ILE A 392 13.39 5.52 9.23
CA ILE A 392 12.20 5.98 8.51
C ILE A 392 10.99 5.06 8.77
N ASN A 393 11.19 3.74 8.86
CA ASN A 393 10.11 2.77 8.94
C ASN A 393 9.81 2.29 10.36
N TYR A 394 10.74 2.47 11.32
CA TYR A 394 10.62 1.97 12.69
C TYR A 394 9.29 2.35 13.35
N ALA A 395 8.89 3.61 13.23
CA ALA A 395 7.65 4.10 13.80
C ALA A 395 6.40 3.36 13.26
N TYR A 396 6.42 2.94 11.99
CA TYR A 396 5.32 2.18 11.38
C TYR A 396 5.40 0.69 11.75
N CYS A 397 6.60 0.15 11.97
CA CYS A 397 6.78 -1.22 12.48
C CYS A 397 6.17 -1.35 13.88
N VAL A 398 6.39 -0.36 14.75
CA VAL A 398 5.77 -0.28 16.08
C VAL A 398 4.24 -0.28 15.94
N ASP A 399 3.67 0.63 15.14
CA ASP A 399 2.22 0.70 14.95
C ASP A 399 1.63 -0.61 14.40
N CYS A 400 2.35 -1.27 13.48
CA CYS A 400 1.95 -2.55 12.89
C CYS A 400 1.92 -3.68 13.95
N ALA A 401 2.98 -3.79 14.74
CA ALA A 401 3.14 -4.79 15.79
C ALA A 401 2.00 -4.72 16.82
N PHE A 402 1.72 -3.53 17.32
CA PHE A 402 0.67 -3.32 18.30
C PHE A 402 -0.73 -3.49 17.71
N GLY A 403 -0.88 -3.29 16.40
CA GLY A 403 -2.10 -3.69 15.69
C GLY A 403 -2.39 -5.19 15.74
N PHE A 404 -1.36 -6.05 15.78
CA PHE A 404 -1.53 -7.50 15.98
C PHE A 404 -1.75 -7.86 17.45
N VAL A 405 -0.99 -7.26 18.38
CA VAL A 405 -1.10 -7.55 19.81
C VAL A 405 -2.46 -7.13 20.38
N ALA A 406 -3.07 -6.06 19.86
CA ALA A 406 -4.38 -5.57 20.29
C ALA A 406 -5.57 -6.49 19.92
N LEU A 407 -5.36 -7.53 19.11
CA LEU A 407 -6.41 -8.45 18.70
C LEU A 407 -6.90 -9.32 19.88
N LYS A 408 -8.22 -9.41 20.04
CA LYS A 408 -8.83 -10.18 21.14
C LYS A 408 -8.60 -11.69 21.04
N ASN A 409 -8.40 -12.23 19.84
CA ASN A 409 -8.34 -13.67 19.55
C ASN A 409 -6.96 -14.14 19.08
N SER A 410 -5.91 -13.33 19.22
CA SER A 410 -4.56 -13.72 18.80
C SER A 410 -3.94 -14.80 19.72
N PRO A 411 -3.14 -15.73 19.20
CA PRO A 411 -2.37 -16.69 19.98
C PRO A 411 -1.36 -15.99 20.90
N LEU A 412 -1.33 -16.40 22.17
CA LEU A 412 -0.51 -15.78 23.20
C LEU A 412 0.99 -15.82 22.84
N GLU A 413 1.50 -16.98 22.42
CA GLU A 413 2.92 -17.17 22.07
C GLU A 413 3.43 -16.17 21.04
N LYS A 414 2.64 -15.87 20.00
CA LYS A 414 3.01 -14.91 18.96
C LYS A 414 3.03 -13.48 19.51
N ASN A 415 2.06 -13.11 20.35
CA ASN A 415 2.03 -11.78 20.97
C ASN A 415 3.24 -11.56 21.88
N LEU A 416 3.59 -12.54 22.71
CA LEU A 416 4.77 -12.47 23.58
C LEU A 416 6.04 -12.32 22.74
N LYS A 417 6.18 -13.13 21.68
CA LYS A 417 7.31 -13.02 20.74
C LYS A 417 7.40 -11.64 20.08
N ILE A 418 6.27 -11.04 19.69
CA ILE A 418 6.25 -9.67 19.14
C ILE A 418 6.75 -8.66 20.18
N LEU A 419 6.26 -8.74 21.43
CA LEU A 419 6.69 -7.84 22.50
C LEU A 419 8.18 -7.98 22.82
N ASP A 420 8.71 -9.20 22.79
CA ASP A 420 10.14 -9.47 22.98
C ASP A 420 10.98 -8.85 21.87
N ILE A 421 10.62 -9.11 20.60
CA ILE A 421 11.32 -8.53 19.44
C ILE A 421 11.27 -7.00 19.47
N LEU A 422 10.13 -6.41 19.85
CA LEU A 422 10.01 -4.97 20.01
C LEU A 422 10.91 -4.43 21.12
N SER A 423 11.02 -5.12 22.25
CA SER A 423 11.95 -4.72 23.32
C SER A 423 13.40 -4.79 22.86
N ASP A 424 13.78 -5.84 22.11
CA ASP A 424 15.13 -6.01 21.58
C ASP A 424 15.47 -5.01 20.47
N SER A 425 14.44 -4.45 19.81
CA SER A 425 14.62 -3.44 18.76
C SER A 425 15.23 -2.12 19.27
N VAL A 426 15.27 -1.90 20.59
CA VAL A 426 16.00 -0.77 21.22
C VAL A 426 17.49 -0.82 20.87
N ASN A 427 18.07 -2.02 20.70
CA ASN A 427 19.47 -2.15 20.27
C ASN A 427 19.73 -1.48 18.92
N LEU A 428 18.74 -1.49 18.01
CA LEU A 428 18.84 -0.78 16.72
C LEU A 428 18.85 0.73 16.92
N LEU A 429 18.02 1.25 17.83
CA LEU A 429 18.01 2.67 18.17
C LEU A 429 19.36 3.10 18.75
N THR A 430 19.92 2.28 19.64
CA THR A 430 21.24 2.50 20.23
C THR A 430 22.34 2.53 19.18
N GLN A 431 22.34 1.56 18.26
CA GLN A 431 23.30 1.51 17.16
C GLN A 431 23.19 2.76 16.28
N TRP A 432 21.98 3.17 15.90
CA TRP A 432 21.77 4.36 15.09
C TRP A 432 22.20 5.66 15.79
N CYS A 433 22.09 5.71 17.12
CA CYS A 433 22.57 6.84 17.92
C CYS A 433 24.11 6.91 17.86
N LYS A 434 24.80 5.78 18.07
CA LYS A 434 26.27 5.69 18.01
C LYS A 434 26.83 6.06 16.63
N ASP A 435 26.24 5.53 15.55
CA ASP A 435 26.66 5.83 14.17
C ASP A 435 26.60 7.34 13.85
N TYR A 436 25.63 8.06 14.46
CA TYR A 436 25.49 9.51 14.31
C TYR A 436 26.55 10.29 15.08
N SER A 437 26.81 9.90 16.33
CA SER A 437 27.84 10.53 17.18
C SER A 437 29.24 10.38 16.56
N ASP A 438 29.54 9.22 15.95
CA ASP A 438 30.82 8.98 15.29
C ASP A 438 30.96 9.75 13.96
N SER A 439 29.88 9.86 13.16
CA SER A 439 29.88 10.63 11.91
C SER A 439 29.89 12.15 12.12
N GLY A 440 29.32 12.63 13.23
CA GLY A 440 29.26 14.04 13.62
C GLY A 440 30.61 14.63 14.06
N SER A 441 31.61 13.80 14.33
CA SER A 441 32.96 14.24 14.71
C SER A 441 33.79 14.82 13.54
N ASN A 442 33.35 14.66 12.29
CA ASN A 442 34.09 15.08 11.09
C ASN A 442 33.46 16.23 10.28
N PHE A 443 32.29 16.77 10.67
CA PHE A 443 31.71 17.93 9.98
C PHE A 443 31.80 19.18 10.87
N SER A 444 32.90 19.90 10.69
CA SER A 444 33.06 21.26 11.20
C SER A 444 31.95 22.16 10.65
N ILE A 445 31.43 22.98 11.55
CA ILE A 445 30.40 24.00 11.36
C ILE A 445 30.87 24.99 10.28
N ALA A 446 30.34 24.86 9.07
CA ALA A 446 30.35 25.95 8.09
C ALA A 446 29.19 25.78 7.10
N SER A 447 28.52 26.91 6.83
CA SER A 447 27.44 27.14 5.85
C SER A 447 26.00 26.82 6.26
N SER A 448 25.50 27.57 7.23
CA SER A 448 24.11 28.02 7.23
C SER A 448 23.93 29.13 6.19
N THR A 449 23.29 28.83 5.05
CA THR A 449 22.35 29.72 4.34
C THR A 449 21.96 29.14 2.98
N SER A 450 20.75 28.57 2.89
CA SER A 450 19.84 28.80 1.74
C SER A 450 18.48 28.16 2.00
N ASN A 451 17.44 28.99 1.93
CA ASN A 451 16.04 28.61 1.98
C ASN A 451 15.65 27.74 0.77
N SER A 452 14.99 26.60 1.03
CA SER A 452 14.03 25.99 0.11
C SER A 452 12.90 25.34 0.90
N SER A 453 11.71 25.90 0.74
CA SER A 453 10.44 25.40 1.26
C SER A 453 9.99 24.19 0.43
N MET A 454 10.18 22.98 0.95
CA MET A 454 9.47 21.73 0.64
C MET A 454 10.28 20.57 1.23
N ASP A 455 10.25 20.40 2.56
CA ASP A 455 10.58 19.15 3.26
C ASP A 455 10.59 19.40 4.78
N ASP A 456 9.40 19.33 5.40
CA ASP A 456 9.27 19.37 6.86
C ASP A 456 9.28 17.96 7.49
N SER A 457 9.19 16.89 6.70
CA SER A 457 9.22 15.51 7.20
C SER A 457 10.63 14.93 7.37
N SER A 458 11.64 15.44 6.65
CA SER A 458 13.03 14.94 6.69
C SER A 458 13.89 15.60 7.78
N LYS A 459 13.52 16.79 8.26
CA LYS A 459 14.25 17.53 9.31
C LYS A 459 14.11 16.92 10.71
N GLY A 460 13.10 16.10 10.95
CA GLY A 460 12.91 15.40 12.24
C GLY A 460 13.95 14.30 12.49
N PHE A 461 14.55 13.75 11.43
CA PHE A 461 15.48 12.62 11.49
C PHE A 461 16.95 13.01 11.69
N THR A 462 17.27 14.31 11.61
CA THR A 462 18.65 14.86 11.70
C THR A 462 18.96 15.50 13.06
N THR A 463 18.02 15.47 14.01
CA THR A 463 18.20 16.05 15.34
C THR A 463 18.65 14.97 16.33
N PRO A 464 19.56 15.24 17.28
CA PRO A 464 19.99 14.28 18.31
C PRO A 464 18.84 13.68 19.14
N ASN A 465 17.66 14.34 19.17
CA ASN A 465 16.46 13.86 19.86
C ASN A 465 15.64 12.83 19.06
N PHE A 466 16.06 12.42 17.86
CA PHE A 466 15.27 11.52 17.03
C PHE A 466 15.14 10.11 17.62
N ALA A 467 16.25 9.48 18.04
CA ALA A 467 16.22 8.14 18.65
C ALA A 467 15.35 8.14 19.93
N MET A 468 15.40 9.24 20.69
CA MET A 468 14.55 9.46 21.85
C MET A 468 13.07 9.52 21.49
N ASN A 469 12.69 10.24 20.43
CA ASN A 469 11.29 10.30 19.98
C ASN A 469 10.77 8.92 19.55
N LEU A 470 11.60 8.11 18.89
CA LEU A 470 11.25 6.73 18.54
C LEU A 470 11.11 5.84 19.79
N PHE A 471 12.00 6.00 20.77
CA PHE A 471 11.93 5.27 22.03
C PHE A 471 10.67 5.64 22.83
N ILE A 472 10.33 6.93 22.91
CA ILE A 472 9.08 7.39 23.53
C ILE A 472 7.88 6.80 22.81
N LYS A 473 7.87 6.79 21.46
CA LYS A 473 6.79 6.16 20.70
C LYS A 473 6.64 4.67 21.00
N LEU A 474 7.75 3.94 21.12
CA LEU A 474 7.75 2.54 21.54
C LEU A 474 7.17 2.40 22.97
N GLY A 475 7.63 3.23 23.90
CA GLY A 475 7.16 3.27 25.29
C GLY A 475 5.66 3.59 25.41
N GLU A 476 5.15 4.55 24.65
CA GLU A 476 3.72 4.89 24.59
C GLU A 476 2.88 3.71 24.08
N ALA A 477 3.42 2.94 23.14
CA ALA A 477 2.73 1.78 22.59
C ALA A 477 2.72 0.59 23.57
N PHE A 478 3.81 0.37 24.33
CA PHE A 478 3.82 -0.52 25.50
C PHE A 478 2.84 -0.05 26.57
N ARG A 479 2.83 1.24 26.93
CA ARG A 479 1.86 1.83 27.87
C ARG A 479 0.42 1.50 27.47
N LYS A 480 0.04 1.72 26.21
CA LYS A 480 -1.32 1.39 25.73
C LYS A 480 -1.64 -0.10 25.84
N THR A 481 -0.65 -0.96 25.61
CA THR A 481 -0.81 -2.42 25.67
C THR A 481 -0.83 -2.95 27.10
N SER A 482 -0.30 -2.19 28.07
CA SER A 482 -0.41 -2.51 29.50
C SER A 482 -1.87 -2.49 29.99
N LEU A 483 -2.81 -1.94 29.21
CA LEU A 483 -4.25 -1.94 29.49
C LEU A 483 -5.00 -3.07 28.75
N ALA A 484 -4.29 -4.03 28.16
CA ALA A 484 -4.89 -5.16 27.47
C ALA A 484 -5.82 -5.97 28.40
N ARG A 485 -6.85 -6.62 27.85
CA ARG A 485 -7.79 -7.41 28.66
C ARG A 485 -7.14 -8.65 29.29
N ARG A 486 -6.17 -9.26 28.60
CA ARG A 486 -5.48 -10.48 29.02
C ARG A 486 -4.32 -10.15 29.95
N GLU A 487 -4.31 -10.75 31.14
CA GLU A 487 -3.31 -10.50 32.18
C GLU A 487 -1.90 -10.85 31.72
N GLU A 488 -1.72 -11.96 31.01
CA GLU A 488 -0.40 -12.43 30.57
C GLU A 488 0.26 -11.42 29.62
N ILE A 489 -0.54 -10.83 28.71
CA ILE A 489 -0.06 -9.80 27.77
C ILE A 489 0.30 -8.52 28.53
N ARG A 490 -0.55 -8.08 29.48
CA ARG A 490 -0.27 -6.87 30.29
C ARG A 490 1.02 -7.02 31.09
N ASN A 491 1.16 -8.12 31.82
CA ASN A 491 2.31 -8.36 32.68
C ASN A 491 3.60 -8.48 31.86
N HIS A 492 3.56 -9.22 30.73
CA HIS A 492 4.70 -9.33 29.84
C HIS A 492 5.07 -7.99 29.20
N THR A 493 4.09 -7.15 28.85
CA THR A 493 4.32 -5.79 28.32
C THR A 493 5.14 -4.95 29.31
N ILE A 494 4.85 -5.01 30.61
CA ILE A 494 5.61 -4.28 31.63
C ILE A 494 7.05 -4.78 31.70
N LEU A 495 7.25 -6.10 31.66
CA LEU A 495 8.59 -6.71 31.66
C LEU A 495 9.38 -6.37 30.38
N SER A 496 8.74 -6.42 29.21
CA SER A 496 9.34 -6.01 27.93
C SER A 496 9.71 -4.52 27.94
N LEU A 497 8.89 -3.67 28.57
CA LEU A 497 9.21 -2.26 28.74
C LEU A 497 10.38 -2.06 29.71
N GLN A 498 10.44 -2.80 30.81
CA GLN A 498 11.61 -2.80 31.72
C GLN A 498 12.90 -3.13 30.96
N LYS A 499 12.86 -4.22 30.20
CA LYS A 499 13.97 -4.63 29.33
C LYS A 499 14.34 -3.54 28.32
N SER A 500 13.35 -2.87 27.72
CA SER A 500 13.57 -1.77 26.79
C SER A 500 14.34 -0.61 27.45
N PHE A 501 14.00 -0.23 28.68
CA PHE A 501 14.75 0.78 29.44
C PHE A 501 16.16 0.29 29.82
N SER A 502 16.32 -0.99 30.14
CA SER A 502 17.64 -1.55 30.42
C SER A 502 18.58 -1.46 29.22
N LEU A 503 18.09 -1.79 28.03
CA LEU A 503 18.85 -1.67 26.77
C LEU A 503 19.10 -0.21 26.36
N ALA A 504 18.22 0.70 26.79
CA ALA A 504 18.32 2.11 26.47
C ALA A 504 19.41 2.84 27.27
N GLU A 505 20.03 2.23 28.27
CA GLU A 505 21.12 2.87 29.03
C GLU A 505 22.23 3.42 28.12
N GLU A 506 22.50 2.72 27.03
CA GLU A 506 23.47 3.10 26.00
C GLU A 506 23.03 4.26 25.07
N LEU A 507 21.79 4.76 25.20
CA LEU A 507 21.27 5.89 24.40
C LEU A 507 21.68 7.27 24.93
N ASP A 508 22.50 7.35 25.98
CA ASP A 508 23.00 8.60 26.61
C ASP A 508 21.88 9.63 26.83
N PHE A 509 20.87 9.26 27.62
CA PHE A 509 19.73 10.14 27.91
C PHE A 509 20.19 11.47 28.52
N SER A 510 19.80 12.58 27.88
CA SER A 510 19.91 13.88 28.53
C SER A 510 19.03 13.91 29.80
N PRO A 511 19.43 14.63 30.86
CA PRO A 511 18.66 14.75 32.10
C PRO A 511 17.18 15.14 31.89
N LEU A 512 16.93 16.03 30.92
CA LEU A 512 15.58 16.48 30.57
C LEU A 512 14.78 15.38 29.83
N ASN A 513 15.42 14.70 28.88
CA ASN A 513 14.79 13.62 28.11
C ASN A 513 14.44 12.42 29.01
N CYS A 514 15.27 12.11 30.00
CA CYS A 514 15.00 11.07 30.98
C CYS A 514 13.69 11.37 31.74
N ILE A 515 13.58 12.57 32.34
CA ILE A 515 12.35 13.00 33.04
C ILE A 515 11.13 13.00 32.10
N ASN A 516 11.28 13.48 30.87
CA ASN A 516 10.20 13.47 29.88
C ASN A 516 9.73 12.04 29.57
N CYS A 517 10.65 11.08 29.46
CA CYS A 517 10.32 9.68 29.24
C CYS A 517 9.50 9.09 30.39
N PHE A 518 9.94 9.33 31.64
CA PHE A 518 9.18 8.91 32.81
C PHE A 518 7.77 9.51 32.81
N ASN A 519 7.64 10.81 32.56
CA ASN A 519 6.35 11.48 32.57
C ASN A 519 5.39 10.92 31.51
N LEU A 520 5.85 10.75 30.26
CA LEU A 520 5.01 10.33 29.13
C LEU A 520 4.71 8.83 29.13
N VAL A 521 5.64 8.02 29.63
CA VAL A 521 5.56 6.55 29.57
C VAL A 521 5.28 5.94 30.95
N ILE A 522 6.19 6.06 31.90
CA ILE A 522 6.12 5.30 33.17
C ILE A 522 5.01 5.83 34.09
N PHE A 523 5.05 7.12 34.40
CA PHE A 523 4.07 7.78 35.26
C PHE A 523 2.67 7.66 34.68
N ALA A 524 2.53 7.99 33.39
CA ALA A 524 1.23 7.92 32.75
C ALA A 524 0.68 6.48 32.67
N MET A 525 1.55 5.46 32.55
CA MET A 525 1.13 4.06 32.64
C MET A 525 0.67 3.67 34.05
N VAL A 526 1.42 4.05 35.10
CA VAL A 526 1.04 3.81 36.49
C VAL A 526 -0.29 4.48 36.80
N ASP A 527 -0.47 5.72 36.35
CA ASP A 527 -1.71 6.48 36.50
C ASP A 527 -2.88 5.78 35.79
N ASP A 528 -2.71 5.37 34.53
CA ASP A 528 -3.75 4.65 33.76
C ASP A 528 -4.13 3.30 34.40
N LEU A 529 -3.12 2.54 34.88
CA LEU A 529 -3.32 1.24 35.53
C LEU A 529 -4.05 1.40 36.86
N HIS A 530 -3.67 2.40 37.66
CA HIS A 530 -4.34 2.73 38.91
C HIS A 530 -5.78 3.17 38.67
N GLU A 531 -6.01 4.06 37.72
CA GLU A 531 -7.38 4.50 37.37
C GLU A 531 -8.25 3.30 36.96
N LYS A 532 -7.73 2.40 36.12
CA LYS A 532 -8.46 1.19 35.72
C LYS A 532 -8.71 0.21 36.86
N MET A 533 -7.75 0.05 37.77
CA MET A 533 -7.93 -0.78 38.97
C MET A 533 -9.09 -0.24 39.84
N VAL A 534 -9.09 1.07 40.11
CA VAL A 534 -10.16 1.73 40.87
C VAL A 534 -11.49 1.72 40.13
N GLU A 535 -11.48 1.80 38.80
CA GLU A 535 -12.70 1.64 38.00
C GLU A 535 -13.30 0.24 38.18
N TYR A 536 -12.48 -0.82 38.22
CA TYR A 536 -12.95 -2.17 38.47
C TYR A 536 -13.42 -2.37 39.90
N SER A 537 -12.82 -1.73 40.91
CA SER A 537 -13.28 -1.86 42.30
C SER A 537 -14.69 -1.30 42.52
N ARG A 538 -15.13 -0.35 41.68
CA ARG A 538 -16.47 0.25 41.72
C ARG A 538 -17.53 -0.55 40.95
N ARG A 539 -17.14 -1.58 40.21
CA ARG A 539 -18.06 -2.39 39.40
C ARG A 539 -18.45 -3.67 40.14
N ASP A 540 -19.74 -3.97 40.15
CA ASP A 540 -20.24 -5.23 40.69
C ASP A 540 -19.64 -6.44 39.96
N ASN A 541 -19.23 -7.45 40.73
CA ASN A 541 -18.64 -8.72 40.26
C ASN A 541 -17.32 -8.60 39.47
N ALA A 542 -16.53 -7.54 39.69
CA ALA A 542 -15.24 -7.33 39.01
C ALA A 542 -14.01 -7.59 39.89
N GLU A 543 -14.15 -8.30 41.02
CA GLU A 543 -13.06 -8.58 41.96
C GLU A 543 -11.86 -9.23 41.28
N LYS A 544 -12.09 -10.21 40.40
CA LYS A 544 -11.02 -10.93 39.71
C LYS A 544 -10.24 -10.02 38.77
N GLU A 545 -10.94 -9.22 37.96
CA GLU A 545 -10.34 -8.23 37.06
C GLU A 545 -9.57 -7.16 37.85
N MET A 546 -10.14 -6.70 38.96
CA MET A 546 -9.50 -5.74 39.86
C MET A 546 -8.20 -6.31 40.45
N ARG A 547 -8.22 -7.52 41.03
CA ARG A 547 -7.02 -8.16 41.60
C ARG A 547 -5.97 -8.48 40.53
N SER A 548 -6.41 -8.82 39.33
CA SER A 548 -5.54 -9.01 38.16
C SER A 548 -4.85 -7.69 37.75
N MET A 549 -5.57 -6.57 37.75
CA MET A 549 -5.01 -5.24 37.50
C MET A 549 -4.10 -4.76 38.63
N GLU A 550 -4.43 -5.06 39.88
CA GLU A 550 -3.57 -4.80 41.04
C GLU A 550 -2.21 -5.51 40.90
N GLY A 551 -2.21 -6.77 40.45
CA GLY A 551 -0.99 -7.52 40.14
C GLY A 551 -0.16 -6.86 39.03
N THR A 552 -0.80 -6.41 37.97
CA THR A 552 -0.15 -5.63 36.89
C THR A 552 0.42 -4.30 37.42
N LEU A 553 -0.31 -3.58 38.26
CA LEU A 553 0.13 -2.31 38.87
C LEU A 553 1.33 -2.52 39.79
N LYS A 554 1.38 -3.62 40.53
CA LYS A 554 2.56 -4.01 41.33
C LYS A 554 3.82 -4.09 40.45
N LEU A 555 3.73 -4.80 39.32
CA LEU A 555 4.85 -4.89 38.38
C LEU A 555 5.24 -3.52 37.81
N ALA A 556 4.28 -2.63 37.55
CA ALA A 556 4.55 -1.27 37.09
C ALA A 556 5.28 -0.42 38.14
N MET A 557 4.98 -0.61 39.44
CA MET A 557 5.69 0.05 40.53
C MET A 557 7.12 -0.48 40.70
N GLU A 558 7.33 -1.79 40.54
CA GLU A 558 8.65 -2.41 40.50
C GLU A 558 9.46 -1.91 39.30
N LEU A 559 8.85 -1.80 38.12
CA LEU A 559 9.41 -1.17 36.93
C LEU A 559 9.85 0.27 37.23
N LEU A 560 8.93 1.11 37.73
CA LEU A 560 9.22 2.52 38.05
C LEU A 560 10.45 2.62 38.96
N THR A 561 10.50 1.80 40.02
CA THR A 561 11.59 1.77 40.98
C THR A 561 12.90 1.34 40.32
N SER A 562 12.89 0.26 39.55
CA SER A 562 14.10 -0.24 38.89
C SER A 562 14.68 0.75 37.88
N VAL A 563 13.84 1.35 37.03
CA VAL A 563 14.26 2.34 36.04
C VAL A 563 14.71 3.64 36.74
N TYR A 564 14.04 4.07 37.82
CA TYR A 564 14.48 5.22 38.60
C TYR A 564 15.89 5.02 39.15
N LEU A 565 16.16 3.84 39.71
CA LEU A 565 17.48 3.52 40.25
C LEU A 565 18.55 3.36 39.19
N GLN A 566 18.17 2.93 37.98
CA GLN A 566 19.07 2.82 36.84
C GLN A 566 19.48 4.22 36.33
N PHE A 567 18.51 5.12 36.16
CA PHE A 567 18.75 6.47 35.64
C PHE A 567 18.91 7.54 36.74
N LEU A 568 19.25 7.13 37.96
CA LEU A 568 19.32 8.02 39.13
C LEU A 568 20.24 9.23 38.89
N LYS A 569 21.43 9.01 38.34
CA LYS A 569 22.42 10.07 38.08
C LYS A 569 21.92 11.10 37.05
N PRO A 570 21.47 10.70 35.83
CA PRO A 570 20.86 11.65 34.89
C PRO A 570 19.66 12.41 35.47
N ILE A 571 18.82 11.75 36.27
CA ILE A 571 17.61 12.35 36.84
C ILE A 571 17.96 13.46 37.84
N THR A 572 18.95 13.24 38.71
CA THR A 572 19.35 14.22 39.74
C THR A 572 20.05 15.44 39.16
N MET A 573 20.72 15.30 38.03
CA MET A 573 21.34 16.42 37.32
C MET A 573 20.33 17.34 36.60
N SER A 574 19.06 16.96 36.55
CA SER A 574 18.03 17.77 35.91
C SER A 574 17.54 18.90 36.82
N PRO A 575 17.32 20.12 36.31
CA PRO A 575 16.79 21.24 37.11
C PRO A 575 15.38 20.97 37.67
N GLY A 576 14.65 19.99 37.13
CA GLY A 576 13.32 19.59 37.58
C GLY A 576 13.29 18.45 38.62
N PHE A 577 14.44 18.02 39.15
CA PHE A 577 14.53 16.82 39.98
C PHE A 577 13.60 16.82 41.20
N ARG A 578 13.56 17.92 41.98
CA ARG A 578 12.68 18.04 43.17
C ARG A 578 11.21 17.81 42.84
N THR A 579 10.73 18.43 41.76
CA THR A 579 9.34 18.26 41.30
C THR A 579 9.07 16.84 40.80
N PHE A 580 10.05 16.24 40.14
CA PHE A 580 9.98 14.86 39.65
C PHE A 580 9.92 13.85 40.80
N TRP A 581 10.79 14.00 41.81
CA TRP A 581 10.83 13.15 43.00
C TRP A 581 9.51 13.20 43.78
N LEU A 582 8.95 14.39 43.97
CA LEU A 582 7.59 14.52 44.53
C LEU A 582 6.54 13.79 43.70
N GLY A 583 6.69 13.79 42.37
CA GLY A 583 5.84 13.03 41.46
C GLY A 583 5.93 11.51 41.65
N VAL A 584 7.12 10.98 41.99
CA VAL A 584 7.32 9.57 42.37
C VAL A 584 6.58 9.28 43.67
N LEU A 585 6.88 10.06 44.73
CA LEU A 585 6.29 9.86 46.06
C LEU A 585 4.77 9.93 46.05
N ARG A 586 4.18 10.90 45.32
CA ARG A 586 2.71 11.03 45.20
C ARG A 586 2.06 9.81 44.56
N ARG A 587 2.68 9.21 43.54
CA ARG A 587 2.14 8.00 42.89
C ARG A 587 2.27 6.78 43.79
N MET A 588 3.41 6.64 44.48
CA MET A 588 3.59 5.61 45.51
C MET A 588 2.50 5.73 46.59
N ASP A 589 2.24 6.94 47.09
CA ASP A 589 1.18 7.21 48.07
C ASP A 589 -0.21 6.85 47.54
N THR A 590 -0.53 7.33 46.33
CA THR A 590 -1.84 7.13 45.69
C THR A 590 -2.13 5.65 45.47
N CYS A 591 -1.15 4.90 44.96
CA CYS A 591 -1.27 3.46 44.74
C CYS A 591 -1.41 2.67 46.05
N MET A 592 -0.71 3.10 47.10
CA MET A 592 -0.73 2.44 48.42
C MET A 592 -2.04 2.70 49.18
N LYS A 593 -2.60 3.91 49.05
CA LYS A 593 -3.85 4.33 49.71
C LYS A 593 -5.10 4.15 48.83
N ALA A 594 -4.99 3.36 47.76
CA ALA A 594 -6.11 3.10 46.87
C ALA A 594 -7.25 2.41 47.64
N ASP A 595 -8.44 3.03 47.63
CA ASP A 595 -9.65 2.47 48.23
C ASP A 595 -10.32 1.51 47.23
N LEU A 596 -10.37 0.22 47.57
CA LEU A 596 -11.01 -0.81 46.75
C LEU A 596 -12.42 -1.18 47.25
N GLY A 597 -12.98 -0.41 48.19
CA GLY A 597 -14.34 -0.60 48.70
C GLY A 597 -14.55 -1.98 49.33
N ASP A 598 -15.61 -2.67 48.89
CA ASP A 598 -16.02 -3.98 49.44
C ASP A 598 -15.00 -5.09 49.18
N TYR A 599 -14.05 -4.88 48.25
CA TYR A 599 -13.02 -5.86 47.92
C TYR A 599 -11.81 -5.83 48.85
N GLY A 600 -11.79 -4.94 49.86
CA GLY A 600 -10.77 -4.89 50.92
C GLY A 600 -9.56 -4.02 50.59
N GLU A 601 -8.47 -4.18 51.35
CA GLU A 601 -7.27 -3.35 51.18
C GLU A 601 -6.40 -3.80 49.99
N THR A 602 -5.59 -2.87 49.50
CA THR A 602 -4.62 -3.15 48.43
C THR A 602 -3.34 -3.80 48.96
N LYS A 603 -2.87 -4.82 48.25
CA LYS A 603 -1.57 -5.48 48.50
C LYS A 603 -0.38 -4.55 48.24
N LEU A 604 -0.60 -3.40 47.60
CA LEU A 604 0.43 -2.39 47.40
C LEU A 604 0.88 -1.75 48.72
N GLN A 605 0.09 -1.84 49.79
CA GLN A 605 0.49 -1.43 51.14
C GLN A 605 1.74 -2.17 51.66
N GLU A 606 1.96 -3.40 51.23
CA GLU A 606 3.13 -4.19 51.63
C GLU A 606 4.33 -3.91 50.70
N VAL A 607 4.07 -3.68 49.41
CA VAL A 607 5.13 -3.60 48.39
C VAL A 607 5.74 -2.20 48.33
N VAL A 608 4.93 -1.15 48.42
CA VAL A 608 5.38 0.24 48.26
C VAL A 608 6.43 0.64 49.31
N PRO A 609 6.27 0.32 50.61
CA PRO A 609 7.30 0.61 51.61
C PRO A 609 8.66 -0.01 51.28
N ASP A 610 8.69 -1.25 50.80
CA ASP A 610 9.93 -1.93 50.40
C ASP A 610 10.58 -1.31 49.16
N LEU A 611 9.77 -0.82 48.22
CA LEU A 611 10.28 -0.08 47.05
C LEU A 611 10.84 1.29 47.44
N LEU A 612 10.14 2.04 48.31
CA LEU A 612 10.61 3.31 48.84
C LEU A 612 11.93 3.14 49.61
N ARG A 613 12.02 2.09 50.43
CA ARG A 613 13.25 1.71 51.14
C ARG A 613 14.41 1.60 50.18
N LYS A 614 14.28 0.79 49.13
CA LYS A 614 15.33 0.59 48.12
C LYS A 614 15.75 1.91 47.46
N ILE A 615 14.79 2.77 47.12
CA ILE A 615 15.09 4.04 46.48
C ILE A 615 15.85 4.98 47.42
N ILE A 616 15.34 5.17 48.63
CA ILE A 616 15.89 6.12 49.59
C ILE A 616 17.28 5.67 50.06
N THR A 617 17.46 4.38 50.34
CA THR A 617 18.77 3.84 50.73
C THR A 617 19.81 4.14 49.65
N LYS A 618 19.49 3.87 48.37
CA LYS A 618 20.41 4.17 47.26
C LYS A 618 20.66 5.68 47.10
N MET A 619 19.65 6.52 47.30
CA MET A 619 19.82 7.99 47.28
C MET A 619 20.73 8.49 48.41
N LYS A 620 20.73 7.83 49.57
CA LYS A 620 21.64 8.14 50.68
C LYS A 620 23.06 7.65 50.39
N GLU A 621 23.21 6.44 49.86
CA GLU A 621 24.51 5.85 49.47
C GLU A 621 25.24 6.70 48.43
N GLU A 622 24.52 7.26 47.45
CA GLU A 622 25.08 8.15 46.41
C GLU A 622 25.15 9.63 46.87
N GLU A 623 24.96 9.92 48.16
CA GLU A 623 25.02 11.27 48.77
C GLU A 623 24.07 12.32 48.15
N ILE A 624 23.00 11.87 47.49
CA ILE A 624 21.97 12.73 46.90
C ILE A 624 21.02 13.24 47.98
N LEU A 625 20.63 12.36 48.92
CA LEU A 625 19.70 12.68 50.00
C LEU A 625 20.47 12.83 51.33
N VAL A 626 20.98 14.03 51.57
CA VAL A 626 21.75 14.40 52.77
C VAL A 626 21.17 15.70 53.34
N PRO A 627 21.08 15.87 54.67
CA PRO A 627 20.67 17.14 55.25
C PRO A 627 21.69 18.24 54.88
N LYS A 628 21.23 19.23 54.11
CA LYS A 628 22.01 20.40 53.68
C LYS A 628 21.20 21.66 53.97
N GLU A 629 21.84 22.72 54.45
CA GLU A 629 21.15 23.97 54.84
C GLU A 629 20.48 24.68 53.64
N ASP A 630 20.96 24.44 52.42
CA ASP A 630 20.47 25.09 51.18
C ASP A 630 19.57 24.19 50.30
N ASP A 631 19.24 22.96 50.73
CA ASP A 631 18.43 22.01 49.95
C ASP A 631 17.35 21.31 50.79
N ASP A 632 16.10 21.75 50.66
CA ASP A 632 14.93 21.19 51.36
C ASP A 632 14.58 19.75 50.92
N LEU A 633 15.30 19.13 49.97
CA LEU A 633 14.99 17.78 49.48
C LEU A 633 14.93 16.76 50.63
N TRP A 634 15.83 16.87 51.61
CA TRP A 634 15.83 16.04 52.81
C TRP A 634 14.53 16.20 53.60
N ASP A 635 14.18 17.44 53.97
CA ASP A 635 13.01 17.74 54.79
C ASP A 635 11.70 17.35 54.09
N ILE A 636 11.60 17.63 52.79
CA ILE A 636 10.44 17.20 51.99
C ILE A 636 10.31 15.70 51.99
N THR A 637 11.41 14.97 51.77
CA THR A 637 11.38 13.51 51.73
C THR A 637 11.02 12.95 53.10
N TYR A 638 11.60 13.50 54.17
CA TYR A 638 11.27 13.13 55.55
C TYR A 638 9.79 13.31 55.86
N ILE A 639 9.22 14.48 55.53
CA ILE A 639 7.80 14.77 55.73
C ILE A 639 6.93 13.81 54.91
N GLN A 640 7.20 13.66 53.62
CA GLN A 640 6.38 12.80 52.75
C GLN A 640 6.42 11.34 53.20
N ILE A 641 7.57 10.80 53.60
CA ILE A 641 7.67 9.41 54.08
C ILE A 641 6.93 9.20 55.39
N GLN A 642 6.90 10.18 56.30
CA GLN A 642 6.05 10.12 57.50
C GLN A 642 4.56 9.95 57.15
N TRP A 643 4.09 10.52 56.05
CA TRP A 643 2.70 10.41 55.60
C TRP A 643 2.40 9.16 54.78
N ILE A 644 3.40 8.65 54.06
CA ILE A 644 3.26 7.48 53.20
C ILE A 644 3.48 6.21 54.01
N ALA A 645 4.65 6.03 54.63
CA ALA A 645 5.01 4.83 55.36
C ALA A 645 5.65 5.19 56.72
N PRO A 646 4.84 5.46 57.77
CA PRO A 646 5.34 5.85 59.09
C PRO A 646 6.35 4.86 59.68
N SER A 647 6.13 3.55 59.49
CA SER A 647 7.03 2.50 59.95
C SER A 647 8.40 2.52 59.29
N LEU A 648 8.48 2.97 58.03
CA LEU A 648 9.73 3.07 57.28
C LEU A 648 10.57 4.28 57.71
N LYS A 649 9.92 5.32 58.23
CA LYS A 649 10.58 6.54 58.68
C LYS A 649 11.60 6.25 59.78
N GLU A 650 11.18 5.52 60.83
CA GLU A 650 12.03 5.23 62.00
C GLU A 650 13.30 4.45 61.59
N GLU A 651 13.20 3.61 60.56
CA GLU A 651 14.32 2.81 60.07
C GLU A 651 15.26 3.60 59.15
N LEU A 652 14.72 4.43 58.25
CA LEU A 652 15.53 5.17 57.29
C LEU A 652 16.08 6.46 57.87
N PHE A 653 15.37 7.11 58.79
CA PHE A 653 15.71 8.40 59.40
C PHE A 653 15.76 8.24 60.92
N PRO A 654 16.76 7.50 61.45
CA PRO A 654 16.95 7.44 62.88
C PRO A 654 17.13 8.86 63.41
N ASP A 655 16.45 9.18 64.51
CA ASP A 655 16.69 10.44 65.20
C ASP A 655 18.20 10.50 65.48
N LEU A 656 18.85 11.57 65.02
CA LEU A 656 20.22 11.86 65.46
C LEU A 656 20.15 11.96 66.98
N GLU A 657 20.59 10.92 67.69
CA GLU A 657 20.91 11.02 69.11
C GLU A 657 21.99 12.10 69.20
N ILE A 658 21.56 13.31 69.59
CA ILE A 658 22.41 14.46 69.91
C ILE A 658 23.23 14.14 71.15
#